data_AF-A0A0N4V0Q7-F1
#
_entry.id   AF-A0A0N4V0Q7-F1
#
_cell.length_a   1.000
_cell.length_b   1.000
_cell.length_c   1.000
_cell.angle_alpha   90.00
_cell.angle_beta   90.00
_cell.angle_gamma   90.00
#
_symmetry.space_group_name_H-M   'P 1'
#
loop_
_entity.id
_entity.type
_entity.pdbx_description
1 polymer ?
#
loop_
_entity_poly.entity_id
_entity_poly.type
_entity_poly.pdbx_seq_one_letter_code
_entity_poly.pdbx_strand_id
1 'polypeptide(L)'
;MFLFGKSHKSPAEIVGHLKSALLLLDKNSGKKGEKTLETITRWLQAYESTLFGHGGHSPDPVQVAALVQETHYTNLLLFLVKNLPKLDFETKKQVTTVFSNLLRRQVGNRCPTVEYLCARYDVLLTLVNGYQIPEIALTCGNILRESFRYEDLAKVILYSPILYNFFPYIEASSFDLASDAFATFKDLLTKHKSITAKFFETNYEQFFTNYQKLLISENYVTRRQSLKLLGELLLGRQNFDVMTRYISDTGNLKLIMNLLREKSRTIQFEAFHVFKIFVANPNKTKSVTKILARNKEKLIVFLNNFQPERTNDEQFLDEKTYLSPLSVVQHLKEALRALEKKGAKKERVLEEVGRWLQVYEDIFTSHSEDPAQIGSLAQATYYFNILVMLVKNLCDLNFETRKRVVSVFSQLLRRKIGARFPTVEYLCARYDLLFTLLKGVFCKFYQINLPFSQNQCVAKLSSTVYESPEVALNCGMILRDCARHEDLVKIILDSPQFYDLFDYTEGSCFDISSDAFTTIKDLLTRHQQICATFLVKNYKSFFSNYQRLLCSKNYVTRRQSLKLLGELLLDRYNYEIMIRYINDAENLKLIMNLLRERSRGVQFEAFHVFKIFVANPNKTRRVADILQRNREKLLHFLADFQKDRLEDQQFVEEKAYMIKQIEEMGFTYNSS
;
A
#
# COMPACT_ATOMS: atom_id res chain seq x y z
N MET A 1 49.33 19.09 -72.07
CA MET A 1 50.12 18.14 -71.27
C MET A 1 49.40 17.95 -69.94
N PHE A 2 48.96 16.71 -69.66
CA PHE A 2 48.31 16.17 -68.45
C PHE A 2 46.93 16.68 -67.98
N LEU A 3 45.89 16.11 -68.60
CA LEU A 3 44.58 15.84 -67.99
C LEU A 3 44.72 14.64 -67.02
N PHE A 4 44.72 14.88 -65.71
CA PHE A 4 44.46 13.83 -64.71
C PHE A 4 43.03 13.99 -64.19
N GLY A 5 42.06 13.48 -64.95
CA GLY A 5 40.71 13.24 -64.43
C GLY A 5 40.79 12.12 -63.40
N LYS A 6 40.49 12.41 -62.13
CA LYS A 6 40.30 11.37 -61.11
C LYS A 6 39.12 10.50 -61.54
N SER A 7 39.37 9.28 -62.01
CA SER A 7 38.29 8.35 -62.36
C SER A 7 37.45 8.09 -61.11
N HIS A 8 36.15 8.40 -61.14
CA HIS A 8 35.23 7.92 -60.11
C HIS A 8 35.28 6.39 -60.11
N LYS A 9 35.75 5.81 -59.00
CA LYS A 9 35.87 4.37 -58.84
C LYS A 9 34.49 3.80 -58.52
N SER A 10 34.14 2.69 -59.17
CA SER A 10 32.88 1.99 -58.92
C SER A 10 32.89 1.37 -57.52
N PRO A 11 31.71 1.18 -56.88
CA PRO A 11 31.61 0.53 -55.58
C PRO A 11 32.29 -0.85 -55.53
N ALA A 12 32.20 -1.61 -56.63
CA ALA A 12 32.86 -2.90 -56.76
C ALA A 12 34.39 -2.81 -56.74
N GLU A 13 34.97 -1.84 -57.45
CA GLU A 13 36.41 -1.58 -57.40
C GLU A 13 36.87 -1.15 -56.00
N ILE A 14 36.11 -0.26 -55.32
CA ILE A 14 36.45 0.21 -53.97
C ILE A 14 36.51 -0.97 -53.00
N VAL A 15 35.46 -1.81 -52.96
CA VAL A 15 35.39 -2.99 -52.09
C VAL A 15 36.46 -4.02 -52.44
N GLY A 16 36.65 -4.29 -53.74
CA GLY A 16 37.65 -5.25 -54.22
C GLY A 16 39.08 -4.84 -53.89
N HIS A 17 39.42 -3.56 -54.08
CA HIS A 17 40.75 -3.03 -53.74
C HIS A 17 40.97 -2.98 -52.23
N LEU A 18 39.97 -2.57 -51.44
CA LEU A 18 40.06 -2.58 -49.98
C LEU A 18 40.31 -4.01 -49.45
N LYS A 19 39.51 -4.99 -49.91
CA LYS A 19 39.71 -6.39 -49.55
C LYS A 19 41.09 -6.92 -49.95
N SER A 20 41.54 -6.59 -51.16
CA SER A 20 42.87 -6.99 -51.64
C SER A 20 43.98 -6.41 -50.78
N ALA A 21 43.86 -5.13 -50.38
CA ALA A 21 44.82 -4.48 -49.49
C ALA A 21 44.84 -5.12 -48.09
N LEU A 22 43.67 -5.48 -47.54
CA LEU A 22 43.57 -6.21 -46.27
C LEU A 22 44.23 -7.59 -46.33
N LEU A 23 44.09 -8.32 -47.44
CA LEU A 23 44.74 -9.63 -47.64
C LEU A 23 46.26 -9.52 -47.78
N LEU A 24 46.76 -8.41 -48.35
CA LEU A 24 48.19 -8.15 -48.47
C LEU A 24 48.82 -7.71 -47.15
N LEU A 25 48.03 -7.18 -46.21
CA LEU A 25 48.51 -6.76 -44.90
C LEU A 25 49.08 -7.94 -44.08
N ASP A 26 48.59 -9.16 -44.29
CA ASP A 26 49.15 -10.37 -43.69
C ASP A 26 50.53 -10.74 -44.25
N LYS A 27 50.82 -10.35 -45.49
CA LYS A 27 52.02 -10.76 -46.23
C LYS A 27 53.14 -9.70 -46.20
N ASN A 28 52.80 -8.45 -45.92
CA ASN A 28 53.73 -7.32 -45.98
C ASN A 28 54.22 -6.93 -44.57
N SER A 29 55.54 -6.77 -44.41
CA SER A 29 56.17 -6.26 -43.18
C SER A 29 57.04 -5.02 -43.45
N GLY A 30 57.36 -4.27 -42.39
CA GLY A 30 58.16 -3.04 -42.46
C GLY A 30 57.56 -1.95 -43.37
N LYS A 31 58.40 -1.25 -44.14
CA LYS A 31 57.98 -0.16 -45.04
C LYS A 31 56.90 -0.54 -46.08
N LYS A 32 56.81 -1.82 -46.46
CA LYS A 32 55.73 -2.31 -47.36
C LYS A 32 54.40 -2.44 -46.63
N GLY A 33 54.42 -2.76 -45.34
CA GLY A 33 53.23 -2.80 -44.47
C GLY A 33 52.64 -1.40 -44.27
N GLU A 34 53.48 -0.40 -43.97
CA GLU A 34 53.06 1.00 -43.80
C GLU A 34 52.35 1.54 -45.05
N LYS A 35 52.92 1.32 -46.24
CA LYS A 35 52.27 1.69 -47.51
C LYS A 35 50.94 0.96 -47.74
N THR A 36 50.83 -0.28 -47.26
CA THR A 36 49.58 -1.05 -47.35
C THR A 36 48.52 -0.45 -46.43
N LEU A 37 48.89 -0.03 -45.21
CA LEU A 37 48.00 0.67 -44.28
C LEU A 37 47.51 2.01 -44.85
N GLU A 38 48.40 2.85 -45.40
CA GLU A 38 47.99 4.09 -46.09
C GLU A 38 47.00 3.82 -47.23
N THR A 39 47.20 2.71 -47.94
CA THR A 39 46.30 2.29 -49.03
C THR A 39 44.94 1.86 -48.48
N ILE A 40 44.90 1.12 -47.35
CA ILE A 40 43.67 0.74 -46.66
C ILE A 40 42.90 1.98 -46.20
N THR A 41 43.58 2.93 -45.53
CA THR A 41 42.96 4.19 -45.06
C THR A 41 42.38 4.98 -46.23
N ARG A 42 43.09 5.07 -47.36
CA ARG A 42 42.58 5.75 -48.58
C ARG A 42 41.33 5.08 -49.13
N TRP A 43 41.31 3.75 -49.21
CA TRP A 43 40.13 3.03 -49.71
C TRP A 43 38.95 3.07 -48.75
N LEU A 44 39.20 3.07 -47.43
CA LEU A 44 38.17 3.31 -46.43
C LEU A 44 37.60 4.73 -46.53
N GLN A 45 38.41 5.76 -46.75
CA GLN A 45 37.91 7.12 -47.00
C GLN A 45 37.03 7.19 -48.26
N ALA A 46 37.41 6.49 -49.34
CA ALA A 46 36.59 6.39 -50.55
C ALA A 46 35.27 5.63 -50.29
N TYR A 47 35.33 4.57 -49.48
CA TYR A 47 34.16 3.82 -49.02
C TYR A 47 33.21 4.71 -48.22
N GLU A 48 33.72 5.45 -47.23
CA GLU A 48 32.96 6.39 -46.40
C GLU A 48 32.35 7.52 -47.24
N SER A 49 33.10 8.09 -48.18
CA SER A 49 32.60 9.15 -49.07
C SER A 49 31.41 8.66 -49.92
N THR A 50 31.43 7.39 -50.33
CA THR A 50 30.31 6.77 -51.07
C THR A 50 29.12 6.51 -50.14
N LEU A 51 29.38 6.08 -48.90
CA LEU A 51 28.36 5.71 -47.92
C LEU A 51 27.63 6.92 -47.29
N PHE A 52 28.37 7.99 -46.97
CA PHE A 52 27.86 9.17 -46.27
C PHE A 52 27.61 10.37 -47.18
N GLY A 53 28.15 10.35 -48.40
CA GLY A 53 28.23 11.53 -49.26
C GLY A 53 29.42 12.41 -48.91
N HIS A 54 29.70 13.42 -49.74
CA HIS A 54 30.82 14.35 -49.56
C HIS A 54 30.33 15.79 -49.72
N GLY A 55 30.88 16.74 -48.95
CA GLY A 55 30.70 18.17 -49.17
C GLY A 55 29.25 18.66 -49.05
N GLY A 56 28.51 18.11 -48.08
CA GLY A 56 27.11 18.50 -47.82
C GLY A 56 26.08 17.91 -48.79
N HIS A 57 26.49 17.06 -49.73
CA HIS A 57 25.58 16.38 -50.66
C HIS A 57 25.17 15.01 -50.09
N SER A 58 23.90 14.65 -50.25
CA SER A 58 23.40 13.32 -49.86
C SER A 58 24.03 12.22 -50.72
N PRO A 59 24.32 11.03 -50.14
CA PRO A 59 24.90 9.92 -50.91
C PRO A 59 23.93 9.42 -51.99
N ASP A 60 24.47 9.01 -53.14
CA ASP A 60 23.67 8.41 -54.22
C ASP A 60 23.13 7.03 -53.78
N PRO A 61 21.80 6.86 -53.67
CA PRO A 61 21.19 5.62 -53.19
C PRO A 61 21.57 4.38 -54.01
N VAL A 62 21.80 4.52 -55.31
CA VAL A 62 22.16 3.41 -56.22
C VAL A 62 23.60 2.97 -55.95
N GLN A 63 24.52 3.93 -55.83
CA GLN A 63 25.93 3.66 -55.51
C GLN A 63 26.07 3.04 -54.13
N VAL A 64 25.32 3.54 -53.14
CA VAL A 64 25.28 2.95 -51.79
C VAL A 64 24.73 1.52 -51.85
N ALA A 65 23.63 1.27 -52.56
CA ALA A 65 23.07 -0.08 -52.68
C ALA A 65 24.08 -1.06 -53.29
N ALA A 66 24.75 -0.67 -54.37
CA ALA A 66 25.81 -1.47 -55.00
C ALA A 66 27.01 -1.70 -54.06
N LEU A 67 27.43 -0.68 -53.31
CA LEU A 67 28.52 -0.79 -52.33
C LEU A 67 28.19 -1.80 -51.24
N VAL A 68 26.98 -1.73 -50.68
CA VAL A 68 26.52 -2.64 -49.63
C VAL A 68 26.42 -4.07 -50.14
N GLN A 69 25.85 -4.26 -51.34
CA GLN A 69 25.74 -5.58 -51.97
C GLN A 69 27.12 -6.21 -52.18
N GLU A 70 28.09 -5.47 -52.69
CA GLU A 70 29.45 -5.99 -52.88
C GLU A 70 30.15 -6.27 -51.55
N THR A 71 29.96 -5.41 -50.54
CA THR A 71 30.48 -5.63 -49.18
C THR A 71 29.99 -6.95 -48.60
N HIS A 72 28.71 -7.27 -48.78
CA HIS A 72 28.12 -8.55 -48.35
C HIS A 72 28.65 -9.72 -49.19
N TYR A 73 28.64 -9.59 -50.51
CA TYR A 73 29.09 -10.64 -51.44
C TYR A 73 30.55 -11.05 -51.20
N THR A 74 31.43 -10.07 -50.99
CA THR A 74 32.87 -10.30 -50.79
C THR A 74 33.24 -10.65 -49.34
N ASN A 75 32.29 -10.61 -48.41
CA ASN A 75 32.51 -10.80 -46.97
C ASN A 75 33.54 -9.82 -46.39
N LEU A 76 33.57 -8.59 -46.90
CA LEU A 76 34.54 -7.56 -46.51
C LEU A 76 34.54 -7.30 -45.00
N LEU A 77 33.36 -7.32 -44.36
CA LEU A 77 33.20 -7.08 -42.92
C LEU A 77 34.03 -8.04 -42.07
N LEU A 78 34.11 -9.33 -42.44
CA LEU A 78 34.96 -10.29 -41.71
C LEU A 78 36.45 -9.94 -41.84
N PHE A 79 36.89 -9.56 -43.05
CA PHE A 79 38.29 -9.19 -43.29
C PHE A 79 38.67 -7.93 -42.53
N LEU A 80 37.78 -6.94 -42.44
CA LEU A 80 37.99 -5.75 -41.62
C LEU A 80 38.16 -6.12 -40.14
N VAL A 81 37.26 -6.95 -39.59
CA VAL A 81 37.33 -7.38 -38.18
C VAL A 81 38.60 -8.18 -37.90
N LYS A 82 38.96 -9.15 -38.74
CA LYS A 82 40.17 -9.98 -38.57
C LYS A 82 41.47 -9.15 -38.58
N ASN A 83 41.48 -8.05 -39.35
CA ASN A 83 42.65 -7.19 -39.47
C ASN A 83 42.66 -6.04 -38.46
N LEU A 84 41.63 -5.84 -37.64
CA LEU A 84 41.58 -4.78 -36.62
C LEU A 84 42.87 -4.65 -35.78
N PRO A 85 43.53 -5.74 -35.33
CA PRO A 85 44.77 -5.62 -34.54
C PRO A 85 45.90 -4.88 -35.26
N LYS A 86 45.89 -4.89 -36.60
CA LYS A 86 46.95 -4.31 -37.44
C LYS A 86 46.65 -2.89 -37.90
N LEU A 87 45.43 -2.40 -37.69
CA LEU A 87 45.00 -1.07 -38.10
C LEU A 87 45.42 -0.03 -37.06
N ASP A 88 45.66 1.20 -37.50
CA ASP A 88 45.88 2.33 -36.62
C ASP A 88 44.57 2.81 -35.98
N PHE A 89 44.68 3.70 -35.00
CA PHE A 89 43.55 4.15 -34.18
C PHE A 89 42.43 4.80 -35.01
N GLU A 90 42.77 5.68 -35.95
CA GLU A 90 41.76 6.37 -36.75
C GLU A 90 41.05 5.40 -37.70
N THR A 91 41.79 4.47 -38.32
CA THR A 91 41.17 3.45 -39.18
C THR A 91 40.23 2.52 -38.40
N LYS A 92 40.55 2.14 -37.15
CA LYS A 92 39.63 1.35 -36.29
C LYS A 92 38.31 2.10 -36.03
N LYS A 93 38.37 3.42 -35.85
CA LYS A 93 37.20 4.29 -35.66
C LYS A 93 36.36 4.40 -36.94
N GLN A 94 37.00 4.51 -38.11
CA GLN A 94 36.32 4.46 -39.41
C GLN A 94 35.60 3.14 -39.61
N VAL A 95 36.26 2.01 -39.31
CA VAL A 95 35.62 0.68 -39.38
C VAL A 95 34.37 0.61 -38.50
N THR A 96 34.43 1.11 -37.26
CA THR A 96 33.27 1.17 -36.36
C THR A 96 32.12 2.00 -36.97
N THR A 97 32.45 3.13 -37.58
CA THR A 97 31.49 4.05 -38.21
C THR A 97 30.82 3.42 -39.42
N VAL A 98 31.61 2.74 -40.27
CA VAL A 98 31.12 1.95 -41.40
C VAL A 98 30.17 0.85 -40.92
N PHE A 99 30.57 0.03 -39.95
CA PHE A 99 29.70 -1.02 -39.39
C PHE A 99 28.37 -0.46 -38.88
N SER A 100 28.44 0.62 -38.10
CA SER A 100 27.26 1.26 -37.50
C SER A 100 26.27 1.76 -38.56
N ASN A 101 26.78 2.36 -39.63
CA ASN A 101 25.93 2.88 -40.71
C ASN A 101 25.32 1.75 -41.54
N LEU A 102 26.11 0.73 -41.89
CA LEU A 102 25.61 -0.43 -42.62
C LEU A 102 24.51 -1.17 -41.86
N LEU A 103 24.63 -1.28 -40.54
CA LEU A 103 23.60 -1.89 -39.69
C LEU A 103 22.29 -1.10 -39.70
N ARG A 104 22.34 0.24 -39.71
CA ARG A 104 21.15 1.13 -39.68
C ARG A 104 20.43 1.22 -41.02
N ARG A 105 21.03 0.74 -42.10
CA ARG A 105 20.50 0.88 -43.45
C ARG A 105 19.29 -0.05 -43.67
N GLN A 106 18.19 0.52 -44.15
CA GLN A 106 16.96 -0.22 -44.47
C GLN A 106 16.65 -0.22 -45.97
N VAL A 107 16.05 -1.30 -46.48
CA VAL A 107 15.44 -1.38 -47.82
C VAL A 107 13.99 -1.81 -47.64
N GLY A 108 13.05 -0.86 -47.75
CA GLY A 108 11.68 -1.10 -47.30
C GLY A 108 11.68 -1.48 -45.82
N ASN A 109 11.08 -2.63 -45.50
CA ASN A 109 11.02 -3.15 -44.13
C ASN A 109 12.18 -4.11 -43.77
N ARG A 110 13.16 -4.28 -44.66
CA ARG A 110 14.28 -5.21 -44.47
C ARG A 110 15.53 -4.46 -44.02
N CYS A 111 16.37 -5.15 -43.25
CA CYS A 111 17.68 -4.69 -42.81
C CYS A 111 18.76 -5.61 -43.41
N PRO A 112 19.26 -5.34 -44.64
CA PRO A 112 20.10 -6.29 -45.36
C PRO A 112 21.37 -6.70 -44.61
N THR A 113 22.01 -5.77 -43.91
CA THR A 113 23.23 -6.06 -43.13
C THR A 113 22.94 -6.94 -41.91
N VAL A 114 21.76 -6.80 -41.31
CA VAL A 114 21.32 -7.67 -40.20
C VAL A 114 21.11 -9.09 -40.72
N GLU A 115 20.36 -9.24 -41.81
CA GLU A 115 20.13 -10.54 -42.46
C GLU A 115 21.45 -11.21 -42.88
N TYR A 116 22.37 -10.44 -43.45
CA TYR A 116 23.71 -10.89 -43.79
C TYR A 116 24.48 -11.42 -42.57
N LEU A 117 24.51 -10.67 -41.46
CA LEU A 117 25.23 -11.07 -40.24
C LEU A 117 24.56 -12.26 -39.53
N CYS A 118 23.25 -12.45 -39.68
CA CYS A 118 22.57 -13.67 -39.24
C CYS A 118 23.04 -14.90 -40.04
N ALA A 119 23.16 -14.76 -41.37
CA ALA A 119 23.67 -15.84 -42.23
C ALA A 119 25.19 -16.07 -42.05
N ARG A 120 25.93 -15.03 -41.64
CA ARG A 120 27.39 -15.01 -41.47
C ARG A 120 27.76 -14.60 -40.05
N TYR A 121 27.35 -15.44 -39.10
CA TYR A 121 27.58 -15.20 -37.68
C TYR A 121 29.07 -15.24 -37.29
N ASP A 122 29.96 -15.75 -38.15
CA ASP A 122 31.41 -15.76 -37.96
C ASP A 122 32.00 -14.36 -37.70
N VAL A 123 31.40 -13.31 -38.25
CA VAL A 123 31.77 -11.92 -37.97
C VAL A 123 31.52 -11.58 -36.49
N LEU A 124 30.32 -11.86 -35.98
CA LEU A 124 29.96 -11.58 -34.59
C LEU A 124 30.79 -12.42 -33.62
N LEU A 125 31.07 -13.69 -33.95
CA LEU A 125 31.94 -14.52 -33.13
C LEU A 125 33.38 -13.97 -33.06
N THR A 126 33.91 -13.51 -34.19
CA THR A 126 35.25 -12.91 -34.25
C THR A 126 35.31 -11.63 -33.42
N LEU A 127 34.25 -10.81 -33.45
CA LEU A 127 34.16 -9.61 -32.62
C LEU A 127 34.16 -9.94 -31.11
N VAL A 128 33.42 -10.96 -30.67
CA VAL A 128 33.43 -11.38 -29.25
C VAL A 128 34.82 -11.87 -28.84
N ASN A 129 35.48 -12.68 -29.67
CA ASN A 129 36.86 -13.11 -29.41
C ASN A 129 37.87 -11.96 -29.45
N GLY A 130 37.52 -10.83 -30.08
CA GLY A 130 38.35 -9.63 -30.09
C GLY A 130 38.65 -9.06 -28.70
N TYR A 131 37.83 -9.35 -27.68
CA TYR A 131 38.13 -9.01 -26.28
C TYR A 131 39.37 -9.71 -25.72
N GLN A 132 39.88 -10.78 -26.36
CA GLN A 132 41.17 -11.39 -26.01
C GLN A 132 42.37 -10.52 -26.39
N ILE A 133 42.16 -9.52 -27.24
CA ILE A 133 43.20 -8.62 -27.75
C ILE A 133 42.92 -7.21 -27.20
N PRO A 134 43.63 -6.76 -26.16
CA PRO A 134 43.34 -5.50 -25.48
C PRO A 134 43.27 -4.27 -26.39
N GLU A 135 44.12 -4.21 -27.43
CA GLU A 135 44.21 -3.09 -28.38
C GLU A 135 42.96 -2.87 -29.24
N ILE A 136 42.09 -3.87 -29.36
CA ILE A 136 40.88 -3.81 -30.20
C ILE A 136 39.59 -4.07 -29.42
N ALA A 137 39.68 -4.44 -28.15
CA ALA A 137 38.54 -4.82 -27.31
C ALA A 137 37.43 -3.75 -27.32
N LEU A 138 37.79 -2.48 -27.10
CA LEU A 138 36.84 -1.36 -27.11
C LEU A 138 36.18 -1.15 -28.48
N THR A 139 36.94 -1.37 -29.56
CA THR A 139 36.41 -1.27 -30.93
C THR A 139 35.40 -2.38 -31.19
N CYS A 140 35.72 -3.60 -30.77
CA CYS A 140 34.82 -4.75 -30.88
C CYS A 140 33.55 -4.53 -30.04
N GLY A 141 33.68 -4.04 -28.81
CA GLY A 141 32.56 -3.69 -27.93
C GLY A 141 31.60 -2.68 -28.55
N ASN A 142 32.13 -1.60 -29.15
CA ASN A 142 31.31 -0.62 -29.86
C ASN A 142 30.50 -1.24 -31.00
N ILE A 143 31.14 -2.07 -31.84
CA ILE A 143 30.46 -2.74 -32.96
C ILE A 143 29.42 -3.75 -32.46
N LEU A 144 29.73 -4.51 -31.40
CA LEU A 144 28.81 -5.47 -30.80
C LEU A 144 27.58 -4.78 -30.20
N ARG A 145 27.75 -3.68 -29.46
CA ARG A 145 26.61 -2.93 -28.88
C ARG A 145 25.69 -2.33 -29.94
N GLU A 146 26.23 -1.87 -31.07
CA GLU A 146 25.41 -1.47 -32.23
C GLU A 146 24.69 -2.66 -32.86
N SER A 147 25.36 -3.81 -32.97
CA SER A 147 24.77 -5.05 -33.49
C SER A 147 23.62 -5.54 -32.60
N PHE A 148 23.78 -5.51 -31.28
CA PHE A 148 22.76 -5.93 -30.32
C PHE A 148 21.54 -5.00 -30.26
N ARG A 149 21.52 -3.86 -30.97
CA ARG A 149 20.27 -3.11 -31.20
C ARG A 149 19.24 -3.93 -31.98
N TYR A 150 19.68 -4.92 -32.75
CA TYR A 150 18.83 -5.80 -33.53
C TYR A 150 18.66 -7.14 -32.82
N GLU A 151 17.40 -7.53 -32.61
CA GLU A 151 17.06 -8.73 -31.84
C GLU A 151 17.69 -10.01 -32.44
N ASP A 152 17.70 -10.14 -33.77
CA ASP A 152 18.20 -11.35 -34.43
C ASP A 152 19.72 -11.51 -34.28
N LEU A 153 20.49 -10.42 -34.24
CA LEU A 153 21.94 -10.49 -33.99
C LEU A 153 22.24 -10.77 -32.51
N ALA A 154 21.43 -10.21 -31.61
CA ALA A 154 21.53 -10.53 -30.19
C ALA A 154 21.26 -12.03 -29.95
N LYS A 155 20.23 -12.61 -30.59
CA LYS A 155 19.92 -14.06 -30.50
C LYS A 155 21.12 -14.93 -30.89
N VAL A 156 21.83 -14.58 -31.97
CA VAL A 156 22.99 -15.33 -32.45
C VAL A 156 24.06 -15.48 -31.36
N ILE A 157 24.38 -14.41 -30.63
CA ILE A 157 25.37 -14.48 -29.55
C ILE A 157 24.77 -15.09 -28.28
N LEU A 158 23.55 -14.72 -27.92
CA LEU A 158 22.88 -15.16 -26.69
C LEU A 158 22.74 -16.68 -26.61
N TYR A 159 22.43 -17.35 -27.73
CA TYR A 159 22.29 -18.81 -27.80
C TYR A 159 23.57 -19.54 -28.23
N SER A 160 24.69 -18.82 -28.41
CA SER A 160 25.98 -19.40 -28.76
C SER A 160 26.81 -19.68 -27.50
N PRO A 161 27.62 -20.77 -27.46
CA PRO A 161 28.57 -21.01 -26.38
C PRO A 161 29.54 -19.85 -26.15
N ILE A 162 29.79 -19.01 -27.16
CA ILE A 162 30.68 -17.86 -27.07
C ILE A 162 30.23 -16.82 -26.04
N LEU A 163 28.94 -16.79 -25.69
CA LEU A 163 28.41 -15.94 -24.63
C LEU A 163 29.22 -16.09 -23.34
N TYR A 164 29.63 -17.33 -23.03
CA TYR A 164 30.31 -17.62 -21.77
C TYR A 164 31.76 -17.09 -21.73
N ASN A 165 32.30 -16.63 -22.86
CA ASN A 165 33.59 -15.96 -22.89
C ASN A 165 33.52 -14.56 -22.24
N PHE A 166 32.33 -13.94 -22.13
CA PHE A 166 32.20 -12.66 -21.42
C PHE A 166 32.55 -12.75 -19.94
N PHE A 167 32.31 -13.89 -19.27
CA PHE A 167 32.63 -14.05 -17.84
C PHE A 167 34.12 -13.81 -17.53
N PRO A 168 35.10 -14.47 -18.19
CA PRO A 168 36.50 -14.14 -17.99
C PRO A 168 36.90 -12.75 -18.50
N TYR A 169 36.24 -12.22 -19.55
CA TYR A 169 36.55 -10.85 -20.03
C TYR A 169 36.15 -9.77 -19.01
N ILE A 170 35.03 -9.98 -18.31
CA ILE A 170 34.55 -9.11 -17.23
C ILE A 170 35.49 -9.17 -16.00
N GLU A 171 36.24 -10.25 -15.84
CA GLU A 171 37.24 -10.43 -14.78
C GLU A 171 38.66 -10.07 -15.21
N ALA A 172 38.83 -9.43 -16.38
CA ALA A 172 40.14 -9.02 -16.85
C ALA A 172 40.80 -8.01 -15.88
N SER A 173 42.13 -8.07 -15.78
CA SER A 173 42.91 -7.15 -14.96
C SER A 173 42.89 -5.71 -15.47
N SER A 174 42.70 -5.52 -16.78
CA SER A 174 42.51 -4.19 -17.38
C SER A 174 41.10 -3.68 -17.09
N PHE A 175 41.02 -2.60 -16.32
CA PHE A 175 39.75 -1.98 -15.93
C PHE A 175 38.91 -1.55 -17.14
N ASP A 176 39.51 -0.93 -18.15
CA ASP A 176 38.80 -0.45 -19.34
C ASP A 176 38.20 -1.62 -20.13
N LEU A 177 38.96 -2.70 -20.29
CA LEU A 177 38.51 -3.92 -20.98
C LEU A 177 37.37 -4.58 -20.21
N ALA A 178 37.54 -4.82 -18.90
CA ALA A 178 36.54 -5.44 -18.05
C ALA A 178 35.24 -4.63 -18.01
N SER A 179 35.34 -3.31 -17.89
CA SER A 179 34.19 -2.40 -17.87
C SER A 179 33.43 -2.39 -19.20
N ASP A 180 34.14 -2.34 -20.32
CA ASP A 180 33.53 -2.39 -21.64
C ASP A 180 32.89 -3.76 -21.95
N ALA A 181 33.56 -4.86 -21.58
CA ALA A 181 33.02 -6.21 -21.68
C ALA A 181 31.72 -6.35 -20.86
N PHE A 182 31.70 -5.82 -19.63
CA PHE A 182 30.51 -5.81 -18.79
C PHE A 182 29.38 -4.98 -19.42
N ALA A 183 29.68 -3.80 -19.98
CA ALA A 183 28.68 -2.97 -20.66
C ALA A 183 28.05 -3.70 -21.86
N THR A 184 28.88 -4.36 -22.68
CA THR A 184 28.42 -5.16 -23.83
C THR A 184 27.58 -6.36 -23.39
N PHE A 185 28.01 -7.07 -22.34
CA PHE A 185 27.26 -8.19 -21.75
C PHE A 185 25.92 -7.72 -21.17
N LYS A 186 25.89 -6.60 -20.44
CA LYS A 186 24.66 -6.00 -19.92
C LYS A 186 23.69 -5.64 -21.04
N ASP A 187 24.17 -4.99 -22.11
CA ASP A 187 23.35 -4.62 -23.27
C ASP A 187 22.70 -5.88 -23.87
N LEU A 188 23.48 -6.94 -24.08
CA LEU A 188 22.97 -8.20 -24.61
C LEU A 188 21.84 -8.79 -23.74
N LEU A 189 21.98 -8.72 -22.41
CA LEU A 189 21.02 -9.33 -21.48
C LEU A 189 19.77 -8.47 -21.21
N THR A 190 19.82 -7.16 -21.44
CA THR A 190 18.74 -6.25 -20.99
C THR A 190 17.96 -5.59 -22.12
N LYS A 191 18.50 -5.55 -23.34
CA LYS A 191 17.90 -4.82 -24.47
C LYS A 191 16.66 -5.50 -25.04
N HIS A 192 16.73 -6.80 -25.30
CA HIS A 192 15.63 -7.59 -25.87
C HIS A 192 15.02 -8.53 -24.83
N LYS A 193 14.19 -7.96 -23.94
CA LYS A 193 13.71 -8.64 -22.72
C LYS A 193 13.00 -9.97 -22.98
N SER A 194 12.25 -10.09 -24.07
CA SER A 194 11.48 -11.30 -24.37
C SER A 194 12.37 -12.50 -24.70
N ILE A 195 13.38 -12.33 -25.54
CA ILE A 195 14.29 -13.41 -25.94
C ILE A 195 15.22 -13.79 -24.79
N THR A 196 15.62 -12.82 -23.98
CA THR A 196 16.51 -13.05 -22.85
C THR A 196 15.80 -13.76 -21.71
N ALA A 197 14.53 -13.45 -21.44
CA ALA A 197 13.70 -14.22 -20.53
C ALA A 197 13.64 -15.69 -20.94
N LYS A 198 13.36 -15.96 -22.23
CA LYS A 198 13.33 -17.32 -22.77
C LYS A 198 14.67 -18.05 -22.66
N PHE A 199 15.76 -17.34 -22.91
CA PHE A 199 17.11 -17.86 -22.74
C PHE A 199 17.39 -18.25 -21.28
N PHE A 200 17.05 -17.39 -20.31
CA PHE A 200 17.25 -17.67 -18.89
C PHE A 200 16.40 -18.84 -18.38
N GLU A 201 15.16 -18.98 -18.83
CA GLU A 201 14.32 -20.14 -18.50
C GLU A 201 15.00 -21.45 -18.93
N THR A 202 15.50 -21.47 -20.16
CA THR A 202 16.05 -22.67 -20.80
C THR A 202 17.45 -23.02 -20.27
N ASN A 203 18.27 -22.01 -19.99
CA ASN A 203 19.69 -22.16 -19.62
C ASN A 203 19.99 -21.76 -18.17
N TYR A 204 18.97 -21.78 -17.31
CA TYR A 204 19.01 -21.24 -15.95
C TYR A 204 20.24 -21.70 -15.16
N GLU A 205 20.45 -23.02 -15.04
CA GLU A 205 21.51 -23.60 -14.22
C GLU A 205 22.90 -23.19 -14.71
N GLN A 206 23.15 -23.34 -16.02
CA GLN A 206 24.45 -23.01 -16.61
C GLN A 206 24.75 -21.50 -16.50
N PHE A 207 23.75 -20.65 -16.77
CA PHE A 207 23.93 -19.21 -16.70
C PHE A 207 24.15 -18.72 -15.26
N PHE A 208 23.23 -19.03 -14.34
CA PHE A 208 23.30 -18.49 -12.97
C PHE A 208 24.44 -19.10 -12.15
N THR A 209 24.90 -20.31 -12.45
CA THR A 209 26.12 -20.86 -11.84
C THR A 209 27.36 -20.04 -12.22
N ASN A 210 27.48 -19.60 -13.48
CA ASN A 210 28.58 -18.73 -13.89
C ASN A 210 28.39 -17.30 -13.38
N TYR A 211 27.15 -16.79 -13.38
CA TYR A 211 26.82 -15.47 -12.84
C TYR A 211 27.13 -15.36 -11.35
N GLN A 212 26.91 -16.42 -10.57
CA GLN A 212 27.25 -16.45 -9.15
C GLN A 212 28.74 -16.18 -8.91
N LYS A 213 29.65 -16.59 -9.82
CA LYS A 213 31.09 -16.31 -9.71
C LYS A 213 31.37 -14.80 -9.74
N LEU A 214 30.64 -14.04 -10.55
CA LEU A 214 30.76 -12.58 -10.60
C LEU A 214 30.28 -11.90 -9.32
N LEU A 215 29.26 -12.46 -8.66
CA LEU A 215 28.74 -11.94 -7.38
C LEU A 215 29.71 -12.13 -6.20
N ILE A 216 30.65 -13.08 -6.32
CA ILE A 216 31.69 -13.35 -5.32
C ILE A 216 33.09 -12.91 -5.80
N SER A 217 33.17 -12.17 -6.90
CA SER A 217 34.44 -11.69 -7.46
C SER A 217 35.23 -10.82 -6.47
N GLU A 218 36.55 -10.98 -6.45
CA GLU A 218 37.43 -10.09 -5.69
C GLU A 218 37.41 -8.67 -6.25
N ASN A 219 37.14 -8.50 -7.56
CA ASN A 219 37.01 -7.21 -8.20
C ASN A 219 35.75 -6.49 -7.71
N TYR A 220 35.95 -5.38 -6.97
CA TYR A 220 34.88 -4.56 -6.43
C TYR A 220 33.88 -4.09 -7.49
N VAL A 221 34.37 -3.63 -8.65
CA VAL A 221 33.53 -3.06 -9.70
C VAL A 221 32.70 -4.17 -10.33
N THR A 222 33.31 -5.30 -10.68
CA THR A 222 32.61 -6.47 -11.23
C THR A 222 31.51 -6.95 -10.28
N ARG A 223 31.83 -7.14 -9.00
CA ARG A 223 30.85 -7.59 -8.00
C ARG A 223 29.70 -6.60 -7.83
N ARG A 224 29.99 -5.30 -7.71
CA ARG A 224 28.96 -4.26 -7.60
C ARG A 224 28.05 -4.23 -8.82
N GLN A 225 28.62 -4.16 -10.03
CA GLN A 225 27.83 -4.04 -11.26
C GLN A 225 27.03 -5.31 -11.54
N SER A 226 27.60 -6.49 -11.26
CA SER A 226 26.89 -7.77 -11.40
C SER A 226 25.71 -7.87 -10.44
N LEU A 227 25.84 -7.38 -9.21
CA LEU A 227 24.76 -7.38 -8.23
C LEU A 227 23.64 -6.40 -8.62
N LYS A 228 24.00 -5.21 -9.10
CA LYS A 228 23.04 -4.24 -9.66
C LYS A 228 22.27 -4.84 -10.84
N LEU A 229 22.99 -5.42 -11.81
CA LEU A 229 22.39 -6.07 -12.96
C LEU A 229 21.50 -7.24 -12.55
N LEU A 230 21.87 -8.03 -11.54
CA LEU A 230 21.00 -9.10 -11.02
C LEU A 230 19.66 -8.54 -10.54
N GLY A 231 19.67 -7.44 -9.77
CA GLY A 231 18.44 -6.77 -9.34
C GLY A 231 17.57 -6.33 -10.51
N GLU A 232 18.18 -5.70 -11.53
CA GLU A 232 17.50 -5.28 -12.77
C GLU A 232 16.88 -6.48 -13.51
N LEU A 233 17.59 -7.60 -13.61
CA LEU A 233 17.12 -8.82 -14.28
C LEU A 233 15.94 -9.46 -13.53
N LEU A 234 16.04 -9.59 -12.20
CA LEU A 234 15.00 -10.23 -11.39
C LEU A 234 13.70 -9.41 -11.34
N LEU A 235 13.79 -8.09 -11.37
CA LEU A 235 12.62 -7.19 -11.37
C LEU A 235 11.98 -7.02 -12.76
N GLY A 236 12.61 -7.55 -13.81
CA GLY A 236 12.07 -7.50 -15.17
C GLY A 236 10.75 -8.27 -15.28
N ARG A 237 9.68 -7.63 -15.77
CA ARG A 237 8.34 -8.24 -15.91
C ARG A 237 8.35 -9.55 -16.70
N GLN A 238 9.20 -9.65 -17.73
CA GLN A 238 9.33 -10.84 -18.57
C GLN A 238 10.07 -11.99 -17.85
N ASN A 239 10.83 -11.70 -16.80
CA ASN A 239 11.65 -12.65 -16.05
C ASN A 239 10.94 -13.20 -14.81
N PHE A 240 9.61 -13.16 -14.75
CA PHE A 240 8.85 -13.56 -13.55
C PHE A 240 9.14 -15.01 -13.12
N ASP A 241 9.20 -15.95 -14.08
CA ASP A 241 9.48 -17.35 -13.79
C ASP A 241 10.92 -17.57 -13.31
N VAL A 242 11.87 -16.88 -13.94
CA VAL A 242 13.29 -16.87 -13.54
C VAL A 242 13.45 -16.29 -12.14
N MET A 243 12.78 -15.16 -11.86
CA MET A 243 12.76 -14.53 -10.54
C MET A 243 12.19 -15.49 -9.49
N THR A 244 11.05 -16.11 -9.78
CA THR A 244 10.38 -17.05 -8.88
C THR A 244 11.28 -18.24 -8.55
N ARG A 245 11.99 -18.78 -9.54
CA ARG A 245 12.98 -19.85 -9.34
C ARG A 245 14.16 -19.37 -8.49
N TYR A 246 14.70 -18.19 -8.79
CA TYR A 246 15.85 -17.63 -8.08
C TYR A 246 15.58 -17.38 -6.60
N ILE A 247 14.43 -16.77 -6.28
CA ILE A 247 14.06 -16.44 -4.90
C ILE A 247 13.54 -17.62 -4.08
N SER A 248 13.30 -18.76 -4.73
CA SER A 248 12.91 -20.01 -4.07
C SER A 248 14.12 -20.80 -3.55
N ASP A 249 15.33 -20.50 -4.04
CA ASP A 249 16.56 -21.17 -3.66
C ASP A 249 17.19 -20.62 -2.37
N THR A 250 17.65 -21.52 -1.52
CA THR A 250 18.24 -21.16 -0.21
C THR A 250 19.70 -20.76 -0.30
N GLY A 251 20.44 -21.24 -1.30
CA GLY A 251 21.82 -20.83 -1.56
C GLY A 251 21.88 -19.37 -1.96
N ASN A 252 21.01 -18.97 -2.89
CA ASN A 252 20.86 -17.59 -3.32
C ASN A 252 20.49 -16.66 -2.15
N LEU A 253 19.51 -17.04 -1.31
CA LEU A 253 19.17 -16.24 -0.13
C LEU A 253 20.38 -16.05 0.80
N LYS A 254 21.13 -17.11 1.09
CA LYS A 254 22.33 -17.04 1.94
C LYS A 254 23.41 -16.15 1.34
N LEU A 255 23.64 -16.27 0.03
CA LEU A 255 24.58 -15.42 -0.70
C LEU A 255 24.22 -13.95 -0.54
N ILE A 256 22.97 -13.57 -0.83
CA ILE A 256 22.49 -12.19 -0.73
C ILE A 256 22.55 -11.69 0.73
N MET A 257 22.17 -12.53 1.71
CA MET A 257 22.27 -12.17 3.14
C MET A 257 23.72 -11.96 3.60
N ASN A 258 24.68 -12.67 3.02
CA ASN A 258 26.10 -12.43 3.29
C ASN A 258 26.57 -11.12 2.63
N LEU A 259 26.10 -10.83 1.41
CA LEU A 259 26.40 -9.57 0.71
C LEU A 259 25.86 -8.33 1.44
N LEU A 260 24.75 -8.46 2.18
CA LEU A 260 24.27 -7.41 3.10
C LEU A 260 25.28 -7.06 4.20
N ARG A 261 26.20 -7.97 4.52
CA ARG A 261 27.22 -7.79 5.58
C ARG A 261 28.61 -7.45 5.03
N GLU A 262 28.73 -7.21 3.73
CA GLU A 262 30.01 -6.87 3.09
C GLU A 262 30.61 -5.58 3.63
N LYS A 263 31.93 -5.41 3.52
CA LYS A 263 32.63 -4.20 4.00
C LYS A 263 32.18 -2.94 3.25
N SER A 264 31.83 -3.08 1.97
CA SER A 264 31.43 -1.94 1.12
C SER A 264 29.95 -1.61 1.27
N ARG A 265 29.64 -0.40 1.74
CA ARG A 265 28.28 0.14 1.82
C ARG A 265 27.57 0.07 0.46
N THR A 266 28.26 0.35 -0.64
CA THR A 266 27.64 0.30 -1.97
C THR A 266 27.21 -1.12 -2.36
N ILE A 267 28.01 -2.15 -2.05
CA ILE A 267 27.63 -3.55 -2.31
C ILE A 267 26.45 -3.96 -1.44
N GLN A 268 26.47 -3.60 -0.15
CA GLN A 268 25.37 -3.87 0.75
C GLN A 268 24.05 -3.29 0.21
N PHE A 269 24.09 -2.08 -0.34
CA PHE A 269 22.91 -1.40 -0.89
C PHE A 269 22.34 -2.14 -2.11
N GLU A 270 23.18 -2.54 -3.06
CA GLU A 270 22.73 -3.36 -4.20
C GLU A 270 22.21 -4.74 -3.73
N ALA A 271 22.83 -5.32 -2.69
CA ALA A 271 22.36 -6.57 -2.09
C ALA A 271 20.96 -6.41 -1.46
N PHE A 272 20.67 -5.25 -0.87
CA PHE A 272 19.36 -4.94 -0.30
C PHE A 272 18.26 -4.93 -1.36
N HIS A 273 18.51 -4.38 -2.56
CA HIS A 273 17.54 -4.40 -3.65
C HIS A 273 17.22 -5.81 -4.17
N VAL A 274 18.15 -6.76 -4.04
CA VAL A 274 17.88 -8.17 -4.35
C VAL A 274 17.18 -8.85 -3.16
N PHE A 275 17.62 -8.56 -1.93
CA PHE A 275 17.05 -9.14 -0.70
C PHE A 275 15.56 -8.81 -0.54
N LYS A 276 15.13 -7.57 -0.86
CA LYS A 276 13.71 -7.18 -0.77
C LYS A 276 12.81 -8.08 -1.63
N ILE A 277 13.30 -8.61 -2.75
CA ILE A 277 12.53 -9.50 -3.64
C ILE A 277 12.23 -10.83 -2.94
N PHE A 278 13.20 -11.39 -2.21
CA PHE A 278 12.99 -12.59 -1.39
C PHE A 278 11.94 -12.37 -0.31
N VAL A 279 11.96 -11.21 0.35
CA VAL A 279 11.04 -10.90 1.46
C VAL A 279 9.65 -10.51 0.95
N ALA A 280 9.55 -9.84 -0.21
CA ALA A 280 8.28 -9.43 -0.81
C ALA A 280 7.51 -10.61 -1.45
N ASN A 281 8.17 -11.73 -1.75
CA ASN A 281 7.50 -12.90 -2.34
C ASN A 281 6.35 -13.42 -1.44
N PRO A 282 5.09 -13.41 -1.86
CA PRO A 282 3.98 -13.92 -1.05
C PRO A 282 4.04 -15.46 -0.87
N ASN A 283 4.62 -16.17 -1.84
CA ASN A 283 4.64 -17.63 -1.92
C ASN A 283 6.04 -18.19 -1.62
N LYS A 284 6.61 -17.85 -0.46
CA LYS A 284 7.95 -18.31 -0.06
C LYS A 284 7.97 -19.83 0.15
N THR A 285 9.01 -20.51 -0.34
CA THR A 285 9.22 -21.92 -0.03
C THR A 285 9.43 -22.14 1.47
N LYS A 286 9.09 -23.33 1.99
CA LYS A 286 9.24 -23.65 3.42
C LYS A 286 10.68 -23.43 3.91
N SER A 287 11.66 -23.76 3.08
CA SER A 287 13.09 -23.63 3.40
C SER A 287 13.53 -22.16 3.48
N VAL A 288 13.09 -21.31 2.55
CA VAL A 288 13.33 -19.85 2.58
C VAL A 288 12.67 -19.22 3.81
N THR A 289 11.40 -19.56 4.07
CA THR A 289 10.66 -19.10 5.26
C THR A 289 11.38 -19.50 6.56
N LYS A 290 11.91 -20.72 6.64
CA LYS A 290 12.67 -21.19 7.82
C LYS A 290 13.95 -20.37 8.04
N ILE A 291 14.68 -20.02 6.98
CA ILE A 291 15.90 -19.20 7.09
C ILE A 291 15.55 -17.79 7.56
N LEU A 292 14.54 -17.16 6.96
CA LEU A 292 14.10 -15.82 7.35
C LEU A 292 13.58 -15.80 8.80
N ALA A 293 12.76 -16.78 9.19
CA ALA A 293 12.24 -16.91 10.55
C ALA A 293 13.36 -17.11 11.58
N ARG A 294 14.34 -17.97 11.30
CA ARG A 294 15.48 -18.21 12.21
C ARG A 294 16.36 -16.98 12.41
N ASN A 295 16.41 -16.09 11.42
CA ASN A 295 17.22 -14.86 11.47
C ASN A 295 16.36 -13.60 11.71
N LYS A 296 15.07 -13.74 12.00
CA LYS A 296 14.09 -12.64 12.03
C LYS A 296 14.54 -11.47 12.91
N GLU A 297 14.80 -11.74 14.19
CA GLU A 297 15.21 -10.71 15.16
C GLU A 297 16.48 -9.98 14.71
N LYS A 298 17.50 -10.74 14.26
CA LYS A 298 18.77 -10.19 13.79
C LYS A 298 18.59 -9.35 12.53
N LEU A 299 17.75 -9.79 11.60
CA LEU A 299 17.44 -9.08 10.36
C LEU A 299 16.74 -7.76 10.64
N ILE A 300 15.80 -7.72 11.60
CA ILE A 300 15.10 -6.48 11.96
C ILE A 300 16.06 -5.47 12.58
N VAL A 301 16.88 -5.91 13.54
CA VAL A 301 17.90 -5.04 14.18
C VAL A 301 18.88 -4.52 13.13
N PHE A 302 19.31 -5.39 12.21
CA PHE A 302 20.19 -5.02 11.11
C PHE A 302 19.53 -3.99 10.18
N LEU A 303 18.31 -4.28 9.71
CA LEU A 303 17.59 -3.43 8.76
C LEU A 303 17.27 -2.07 9.36
N ASN A 304 16.86 -1.96 10.62
CA ASN A 304 16.60 -0.67 11.26
C ASN A 304 17.83 0.25 11.23
N ASN A 305 19.01 -0.33 11.47
CA ASN A 305 20.30 0.38 11.48
C ASN A 305 21.04 0.33 10.13
N PHE A 306 20.37 -0.11 9.06
CA PHE A 306 20.99 -0.25 7.75
C PHE A 306 21.09 1.11 7.05
N GLN A 307 22.34 1.53 6.79
CA GLN A 307 22.72 2.78 6.12
C GLN A 307 21.91 4.02 6.53
N PRO A 308 21.89 4.38 7.83
CA PRO A 308 21.12 5.52 8.34
C PRO A 308 21.53 6.86 7.71
N GLU A 309 22.73 6.95 7.14
CA GLU A 309 23.24 8.12 6.45
C GLU A 309 22.50 8.46 5.13
N ARG A 310 21.74 7.54 4.55
CA ARG A 310 20.98 7.74 3.31
C ARG A 310 19.59 8.32 3.57
N THR A 311 19.54 9.53 4.12
CA THR A 311 18.28 10.22 4.47
C THR A 311 17.59 10.90 3.28
N ASN A 312 18.30 11.12 2.18
CA ASN A 312 17.78 11.89 1.03
C ASN A 312 17.24 11.01 -0.12
N ASP A 313 17.24 9.69 0.08
CA ASP A 313 16.74 8.70 -0.88
C ASP A 313 15.38 8.21 -0.37
N GLU A 314 14.33 8.98 -0.67
CA GLU A 314 12.96 8.71 -0.20
C GLU A 314 12.50 7.30 -0.61
N GLN A 315 12.82 6.87 -1.84
CA GLN A 315 12.50 5.51 -2.29
C GLN A 315 13.20 4.44 -1.44
N PHE A 316 14.46 4.63 -1.06
CA PHE A 316 15.16 3.71 -0.16
C PHE A 316 14.57 3.71 1.25
N LEU A 317 14.20 4.88 1.79
CA LEU A 317 13.53 4.99 3.08
C LEU A 317 12.16 4.30 3.04
N ASP A 318 11.40 4.48 1.98
CA ASP A 318 10.11 3.82 1.74
C ASP A 318 10.27 2.32 1.55
N GLU A 319 11.29 1.84 0.82
CA GLU A 319 11.56 0.40 0.64
C GLU A 319 12.01 -0.28 1.94
N LYS A 320 12.83 0.41 2.74
CA LYS A 320 13.19 0.02 4.11
C LYS A 320 11.95 -0.03 5.00
N THR A 321 11.02 0.89 4.79
CA THR A 321 9.74 1.01 5.51
C THR A 321 8.64 0.10 4.94
N TYR A 322 8.73 -0.41 3.71
CA TYR A 322 7.77 -1.32 3.05
C TYR A 322 7.92 -2.77 3.52
N LEU A 323 9.13 -3.15 3.94
CA LEU A 323 9.32 -4.34 4.78
C LEU A 323 8.71 -4.16 6.18
N SER A 324 8.26 -2.94 6.54
CA SER A 324 7.72 -2.62 7.85
C SER A 324 6.21 -2.88 8.05
N PRO A 325 5.22 -2.74 7.15
CA PRO A 325 3.81 -2.76 7.59
C PRO A 325 3.31 -4.17 7.94
N LEU A 326 3.64 -5.17 7.12
CA LEU A 326 3.36 -6.58 7.45
C LEU A 326 4.18 -7.04 8.66
N SER A 327 5.42 -6.57 8.79
CA SER A 327 6.25 -6.93 9.93
C SER A 327 5.77 -6.25 11.21
N VAL A 328 5.37 -4.98 11.18
CA VAL A 328 4.74 -4.23 12.28
C VAL A 328 3.50 -4.97 12.75
N VAL A 329 2.61 -5.38 11.84
CA VAL A 329 1.43 -6.17 12.20
C VAL A 329 1.81 -7.54 12.76
N GLN A 330 2.82 -8.22 12.21
CA GLN A 330 3.28 -9.51 12.75
C GLN A 330 3.95 -9.38 14.12
N HIS A 331 4.73 -8.34 14.37
CA HIS A 331 5.35 -8.09 15.66
C HIS A 331 4.32 -7.66 16.70
N LEU A 332 3.38 -6.79 16.33
CA LEU A 332 2.26 -6.44 17.18
C LEU A 332 1.45 -7.68 17.55
N LYS A 333 1.18 -8.57 16.58
CA LYS A 333 0.54 -9.87 16.83
C LYS A 333 1.33 -10.75 17.80
N GLU A 334 2.65 -10.86 17.61
CA GLU A 334 3.51 -11.68 18.46
C GLU A 334 3.60 -11.12 19.88
N ALA A 335 3.71 -9.80 20.03
CA ALA A 335 3.71 -9.11 21.31
C ALA A 335 2.37 -9.29 22.05
N LEU A 336 1.23 -9.13 21.35
CA LEU A 336 -0.09 -9.38 21.94
C LEU A 336 -0.28 -10.86 22.34
N ARG A 337 0.23 -11.82 21.56
CA ARG A 337 0.23 -13.24 21.95
C ARG A 337 1.14 -13.54 23.15
N ALA A 338 2.24 -12.82 23.27
CA ALA A 338 3.14 -12.95 24.40
C ALA A 338 2.49 -12.41 25.68
N LEU A 339 1.66 -11.37 25.56
CA LEU A 339 0.91 -10.78 26.68
C LEU A 339 -0.08 -11.78 27.30
N GLU A 340 -0.69 -12.63 26.46
CA GLU A 340 -1.61 -13.69 26.90
C GLU A 340 -0.91 -14.83 27.68
N LYS A 341 0.43 -14.92 27.65
CA LYS A 341 1.18 -15.96 28.37
C LYS A 341 1.54 -15.50 29.80
N LYS A 342 1.22 -16.32 30.82
CA LYS A 342 1.57 -16.04 32.22
C LYS A 342 3.09 -16.12 32.47
N GLY A 343 3.71 -15.07 33.03
CA GLY A 343 5.12 -15.08 33.48
C GLY A 343 5.74 -13.70 33.76
N ALA A 344 6.95 -13.68 34.33
CA ALA A 344 7.70 -12.50 34.82
C ALA A 344 8.24 -11.51 33.75
N LYS A 345 7.67 -11.51 32.53
CA LYS A 345 8.10 -10.60 31.43
C LYS A 345 6.98 -9.65 30.96
N LYS A 346 5.88 -9.53 31.70
CA LYS A 346 4.68 -8.78 31.27
C LYS A 346 4.98 -7.31 30.94
N GLU A 347 5.81 -6.64 31.74
CA GLU A 347 6.13 -5.21 31.57
C GLU A 347 6.91 -4.93 30.28
N ARG A 348 7.94 -5.72 29.99
CA ARG A 348 8.69 -5.64 28.72
C ARG A 348 7.80 -5.91 27.50
N VAL A 349 6.84 -6.85 27.62
CA VAL A 349 5.89 -7.14 26.54
C VAL A 349 4.93 -5.96 26.33
N LEU A 350 4.50 -5.28 27.40
CA LEU A 350 3.65 -4.09 27.30
C LEU A 350 4.36 -2.93 26.61
N GLU A 351 5.64 -2.67 26.94
CA GLU A 351 6.46 -1.69 26.23
C GLU A 351 6.59 -2.03 24.74
N GLU A 352 6.75 -3.31 24.42
CA GLU A 352 6.85 -3.78 23.04
C GLU A 352 5.53 -3.56 22.27
N VAL A 353 4.38 -3.86 22.88
CA VAL A 353 3.05 -3.57 22.29
C VAL A 353 2.90 -2.06 22.04
N GLY A 354 3.24 -1.22 23.01
CA GLY A 354 3.18 0.24 22.89
C GLY A 354 4.05 0.77 21.75
N ARG A 355 5.30 0.29 21.66
CA ARG A 355 6.22 0.66 20.59
C ARG A 355 5.70 0.28 19.21
N TRP A 356 5.16 -0.92 19.04
CA TRP A 356 4.65 -1.34 17.73
C TRP A 356 3.35 -0.63 17.34
N LEU A 357 2.51 -0.26 18.30
CA LEU A 357 1.35 0.60 18.05
C LEU A 357 1.77 2.03 17.66
N GLN A 358 2.84 2.57 18.23
CA GLN A 358 3.40 3.84 17.79
C GLN A 358 3.85 3.79 16.34
N VAL A 359 4.66 2.79 15.96
CA VAL A 359 5.09 2.62 14.57
C VAL A 359 3.89 2.43 13.63
N TYR A 360 2.83 1.73 14.09
CA TYR A 360 1.60 1.57 13.33
C TYR A 360 0.93 2.93 13.05
N GLU A 361 0.82 3.80 14.05
CA GLU A 361 0.24 5.14 13.89
C GLU A 361 1.11 6.06 13.04
N ASP A 362 2.43 5.96 13.19
CA ASP A 362 3.39 6.74 12.39
C ASP A 362 3.17 6.48 10.90
N ILE A 363 2.89 5.23 10.48
CA ILE A 363 2.56 4.89 9.08
C ILE A 363 1.25 5.54 8.61
N PHE A 364 0.28 5.77 9.49
CA PHE A 364 -0.98 6.45 9.14
C PHE A 364 -0.87 7.98 9.14
N THR A 365 0.16 8.54 9.78
CA THR A 365 0.31 9.98 10.02
C THR A 365 1.51 10.60 9.31
N SER A 366 2.46 9.79 8.84
CA SER A 366 3.59 10.23 8.03
C SER A 366 3.11 10.88 6.73
N HIS A 367 3.79 11.96 6.31
CA HIS A 367 3.41 12.77 5.13
C HIS A 367 3.49 12.04 3.78
N SER A 368 3.93 10.78 3.77
CA SER A 368 3.75 9.88 2.63
C SER A 368 2.34 9.30 2.66
N GLU A 369 1.39 10.01 2.05
CA GLU A 369 0.09 9.45 1.67
C GLU A 369 0.28 8.38 0.59
N ASP A 370 0.93 7.23 0.88
CA ASP A 370 0.93 6.07 -0.01
C ASP A 370 -0.29 5.19 0.29
N PRO A 371 -1.35 5.24 -0.54
CA PRO A 371 -2.55 4.43 -0.32
C PRO A 371 -2.27 2.92 -0.34
N ALA A 372 -1.20 2.48 -1.01
CA ALA A 372 -0.83 1.07 -1.11
C ALA A 372 -0.22 0.56 0.20
N GLN A 373 0.62 1.37 0.86
CA GLN A 373 1.20 1.04 2.16
C GLN A 373 0.13 0.95 3.25
N ILE A 374 -0.75 1.96 3.34
CA ILE A 374 -1.88 1.98 4.29
C ILE A 374 -2.84 0.83 3.98
N GLY A 375 -3.09 0.54 2.70
CA GLY A 375 -3.92 -0.59 2.27
C GLY A 375 -3.36 -1.94 2.70
N SER A 376 -2.05 -2.14 2.56
CA SER A 376 -1.38 -3.37 2.96
C SER A 376 -1.38 -3.55 4.48
N LEU A 377 -1.15 -2.47 5.23
CA LEU A 377 -1.22 -2.45 6.69
C LEU A 377 -2.63 -2.84 7.18
N ALA A 378 -3.66 -2.17 6.66
CA ALA A 378 -5.05 -2.44 7.01
C ALA A 378 -5.46 -3.88 6.68
N GLN A 379 -5.10 -4.38 5.49
CA GLN A 379 -5.40 -5.75 5.07
C GLN A 379 -4.77 -6.78 6.03
N ALA A 380 -3.52 -6.57 6.44
CA ALA A 380 -2.84 -7.43 7.41
C ALA A 380 -3.50 -7.37 8.80
N THR A 381 -3.93 -6.18 9.24
CA THR A 381 -4.66 -5.98 10.50
C THR A 381 -5.93 -6.82 10.55
N TYR A 382 -6.70 -6.84 9.46
CA TYR A 382 -7.92 -7.66 9.35
C TYR A 382 -7.58 -9.16 9.31
N TYR A 383 -6.65 -9.56 8.44
CA TYR A 383 -6.28 -10.96 8.25
C TYR A 383 -5.77 -11.62 9.54
N PHE A 384 -5.03 -10.88 10.36
CA PHE A 384 -4.49 -11.39 11.62
C PHE A 384 -5.36 -11.13 12.84
N ASN A 385 -6.56 -10.56 12.66
CA ASN A 385 -7.50 -10.23 13.75
C ASN A 385 -6.88 -9.33 14.84
N ILE A 386 -6.03 -8.38 14.46
CA ILE A 386 -5.33 -7.52 15.42
C ILE A 386 -6.32 -6.72 16.27
N LEU A 387 -7.38 -6.17 15.67
CA LEU A 387 -8.40 -5.40 16.39
C LEU A 387 -9.05 -6.20 17.53
N VAL A 388 -9.28 -7.50 17.30
CA VAL A 388 -9.83 -8.41 18.32
C VAL A 388 -8.83 -8.63 19.44
N MET A 389 -7.55 -8.84 19.10
CA MET A 389 -6.49 -9.03 20.08
C MET A 389 -6.26 -7.77 20.92
N LEU A 390 -6.32 -6.58 20.31
CA LEU A 390 -6.20 -5.30 21.00
C LEU A 390 -7.33 -5.10 22.00
N VAL A 391 -8.58 -5.34 21.59
CA VAL A 391 -9.74 -5.22 22.50
C VAL A 391 -9.66 -6.25 23.62
N LYS A 392 -9.30 -7.51 23.34
CA LYS A 392 -9.15 -8.56 24.37
C LYS A 392 -8.14 -8.20 25.46
N ASN A 393 -7.06 -7.52 25.09
CA ASN A 393 -5.97 -7.19 25.98
C ASN A 393 -6.04 -5.74 26.50
N LEU A 394 -7.09 -4.99 26.18
CA LEU A 394 -7.16 -3.53 26.43
C LEU A 394 -6.96 -3.18 27.92
N CYS A 395 -7.49 -3.99 28.84
CA CYS A 395 -7.31 -3.83 30.28
C CYS A 395 -5.86 -4.00 30.73
N ASP A 396 -5.07 -4.82 30.05
CA ASP A 396 -3.67 -5.06 30.40
C ASP A 396 -2.73 -3.94 29.91
N LEU A 397 -3.17 -3.12 28.95
CA LEU A 397 -2.37 -2.06 28.33
C LEU A 397 -2.25 -0.84 29.25
N ASN A 398 -1.13 -0.13 29.17
CA ASN A 398 -0.96 1.14 29.87
C ASN A 398 -1.78 2.28 29.21
N PHE A 399 -1.96 3.38 29.93
CA PHE A 399 -2.79 4.52 29.51
C PHE A 399 -2.48 5.03 28.09
N GLU A 400 -1.19 5.25 27.79
CA GLU A 400 -0.77 5.77 26.50
C GLU A 400 -1.05 4.75 25.38
N THR A 401 -0.76 3.47 25.63
CA THR A 401 -1.01 2.39 24.67
C THR A 401 -2.50 2.24 24.38
N ARG A 402 -3.38 2.38 25.38
CA ARG A 402 -4.85 2.36 25.19
C ARG A 402 -5.33 3.50 24.29
N LYS A 403 -4.73 4.70 24.40
CA LYS A 403 -5.05 5.82 23.48
C LYS A 403 -4.68 5.48 22.04
N ARG A 404 -3.51 4.86 21.84
CA ARG A 404 -3.07 4.40 20.51
C ARG A 404 -4.02 3.38 19.92
N VAL A 405 -4.57 2.47 20.73
CA VAL A 405 -5.62 1.53 20.27
C VAL A 405 -6.83 2.29 19.73
N VAL A 406 -7.35 3.28 20.46
CA VAL A 406 -8.50 4.08 20.02
C VAL A 406 -8.18 4.78 18.69
N SER A 407 -7.01 5.41 18.59
CA SER A 407 -6.55 6.08 17.37
C SER A 407 -6.46 5.13 16.16
N VAL A 408 -5.91 3.92 16.34
CA VAL A 408 -5.88 2.88 15.30
C VAL A 408 -7.29 2.51 14.81
N PHE A 409 -8.24 2.32 15.73
CA PHE A 409 -9.64 2.07 15.37
C PHE A 409 -10.24 3.25 14.59
N SER A 410 -10.05 4.47 15.08
CA SER A 410 -10.55 5.70 14.44
C SER A 410 -10.02 5.87 13.01
N GLN A 411 -8.71 5.66 12.79
CA GLN A 411 -8.08 5.77 11.48
C GLN A 411 -8.61 4.71 10.50
N LEU A 412 -8.73 3.46 10.96
CA LEU A 412 -9.24 2.36 10.14
C LEU A 412 -10.72 2.54 9.79
N LEU A 413 -11.56 2.99 10.72
CA LEU A 413 -12.99 3.22 10.48
C LEU A 413 -13.23 4.34 9.46
N ARG A 414 -12.40 5.40 9.48
CA ARG A 414 -12.48 6.51 8.51
C ARG A 414 -11.97 6.14 7.12
N ARG A 415 -11.22 5.05 6.98
CA ARG A 415 -10.59 4.65 5.72
C ARG A 415 -11.63 4.20 4.69
N LYS A 416 -11.61 4.83 3.52
CA LYS A 416 -12.53 4.57 2.40
C LYS A 416 -11.76 4.09 1.17
N ILE A 417 -12.24 3.03 0.51
CA ILE A 417 -11.77 2.60 -0.81
C ILE A 417 -12.95 2.71 -1.79
N GLY A 418 -12.91 3.67 -2.71
CA GLY A 418 -14.04 3.97 -3.59
C GLY A 418 -15.26 4.40 -2.77
N ALA A 419 -16.36 3.64 -2.86
CA ALA A 419 -17.58 3.86 -2.06
C ALA A 419 -17.63 3.02 -0.77
N ARG A 420 -16.65 2.15 -0.53
CA ARG A 420 -16.68 1.13 0.52
C ARG A 420 -15.83 1.53 1.72
N PHE A 421 -16.25 1.08 2.90
CA PHE A 421 -15.48 1.22 4.16
C PHE A 421 -15.03 -0.18 4.62
N PRO A 422 -13.81 -0.64 4.29
CA PRO A 422 -13.39 -2.01 4.54
C PRO A 422 -13.45 -2.42 6.02
N THR A 423 -13.12 -1.49 6.93
CA THR A 423 -13.20 -1.76 8.38
C THR A 423 -14.64 -1.95 8.84
N VAL A 424 -15.59 -1.21 8.27
CA VAL A 424 -17.03 -1.38 8.56
C VAL A 424 -17.49 -2.76 8.11
N GLU A 425 -17.13 -3.17 6.90
CA GLU A 425 -17.45 -4.51 6.39
C GLU A 425 -16.84 -5.61 7.26
N TYR A 426 -15.57 -5.45 7.67
CA TYR A 426 -14.91 -6.35 8.61
C TYR A 426 -15.65 -6.44 9.95
N LEU A 427 -16.05 -5.32 10.55
CA LEU A 427 -16.78 -5.29 11.82
C LEU A 427 -18.20 -5.83 11.69
N CYS A 428 -18.87 -5.66 10.55
CA CYS A 428 -20.16 -6.30 10.28
C CYS A 428 -20.02 -7.83 10.28
N ALA A 429 -18.95 -8.35 9.65
CA ALA A 429 -18.63 -9.77 9.68
C ALA A 429 -18.15 -10.27 11.05
N ARG A 430 -17.71 -9.35 11.93
CA ARG A 430 -17.15 -9.61 13.27
C ARG A 430 -17.90 -8.84 14.35
N TYR A 431 -19.22 -8.96 14.34
CA TYR A 431 -20.10 -8.28 15.29
C TYR A 431 -19.82 -8.69 16.75
N ASP A 432 -19.19 -9.84 16.98
CA ASP A 432 -18.68 -10.28 18.29
C ASP A 432 -17.76 -9.25 18.95
N LEU A 433 -16.99 -8.52 18.14
CA LEU A 433 -16.11 -7.46 18.60
C LEU A 433 -16.90 -6.23 19.09
N LEU A 434 -17.98 -5.85 18.40
CA LEU A 434 -18.85 -4.74 18.81
C LEU A 434 -19.52 -5.05 20.15
N PHE A 435 -19.97 -6.29 20.33
CA PHE A 435 -20.60 -6.70 21.59
C PHE A 435 -19.59 -6.77 22.74
N THR A 436 -18.33 -7.12 22.45
CA THR A 436 -17.24 -7.06 23.44
C THR A 436 -16.96 -5.63 23.88
N LEU A 437 -16.98 -4.67 22.93
CA LEU A 437 -16.83 -3.24 23.22
C LEU A 437 -18.01 -2.69 24.04
N LEU A 438 -19.24 -3.10 23.73
CA LEU A 438 -20.45 -2.70 24.49
C LEU A 438 -20.41 -3.22 25.92
N LYS A 439 -20.05 -4.48 26.12
CA LYS A 439 -19.97 -5.06 27.46
C LYS A 439 -18.92 -4.34 28.29
N GLY A 440 -17.78 -4.01 27.69
CA GLY A 440 -16.52 -3.74 28.40
C GLY A 440 -15.73 -5.04 28.51
N VAL A 441 -14.41 -4.96 28.42
CA VAL A 441 -13.52 -6.11 28.19
C VAL A 441 -13.50 -7.03 29.41
N PHE A 442 -14.39 -8.03 29.45
CA PHE A 442 -14.25 -9.37 30.07
C PHE A 442 -15.59 -10.13 30.01
N CYS A 443 -15.69 -11.07 29.07
CA CYS A 443 -16.28 -12.36 29.35
C CYS A 443 -15.41 -13.39 28.65
N LYS A 444 -14.94 -14.41 29.38
CA LYS A 444 -14.13 -15.50 28.84
C LYS A 444 -14.74 -15.96 27.52
N PHE A 445 -13.91 -16.04 26.47
CA PHE A 445 -14.24 -16.62 25.16
C PHE A 445 -14.59 -18.11 25.34
N TYR A 446 -15.79 -18.40 25.82
CA TYR A 446 -16.35 -19.74 25.82
C TYR A 446 -17.82 -19.65 25.43
N GLN A 447 -18.11 -20.29 24.28
CA GLN A 447 -19.43 -20.59 23.73
C GLN A 447 -20.24 -19.43 23.13
N ILE A 448 -19.88 -19.02 21.91
CA ILE A 448 -20.86 -18.62 20.90
C ILE A 448 -20.59 -19.45 19.64
N ASN A 449 -20.86 -20.75 19.75
CA ASN A 449 -21.05 -21.67 18.64
C ASN A 449 -22.23 -22.56 19.05
N LEU A 450 -23.43 -21.98 19.14
CA LEU A 450 -24.66 -22.73 19.19
C LEU A 450 -25.65 -22.11 18.19
N PRO A 451 -26.35 -22.92 17.39
CA PRO A 451 -27.43 -22.44 16.54
C PRO A 451 -28.50 -21.79 17.40
N PHE A 452 -29.14 -20.78 16.82
CA PHE A 452 -30.27 -20.07 17.37
C PHE A 452 -31.46 -21.02 17.55
N SER A 453 -31.55 -21.73 18.68
CA SER A 453 -32.78 -22.39 19.10
C SER A 453 -32.76 -22.72 20.60
N GLN A 454 -33.78 -22.19 21.28
CA GLN A 454 -34.34 -22.58 22.57
C GLN A 454 -33.66 -22.08 23.86
N ASN A 455 -34.53 -21.48 24.67
CA ASN A 455 -34.38 -21.13 26.08
C ASN A 455 -33.65 -22.22 26.90
N GLN A 456 -32.58 -21.87 27.62
CA GLN A 456 -32.48 -22.06 29.09
C GLN A 456 -31.11 -21.64 29.65
N CYS A 457 -31.12 -21.38 30.97
CA CYS A 457 -30.00 -21.10 31.87
C CYS A 457 -29.35 -19.70 31.81
N VAL A 458 -30.07 -18.75 32.38
CA VAL A 458 -29.53 -17.58 33.07
C VAL A 458 -28.68 -18.07 34.26
N ALA A 459 -27.39 -18.30 34.05
CA ALA A 459 -26.42 -18.29 35.13
C ALA A 459 -26.13 -16.83 35.48
N LYS A 460 -26.59 -16.43 36.67
CA LYS A 460 -26.39 -15.13 37.32
C LYS A 460 -24.88 -14.86 37.47
N LEU A 461 -24.25 -14.27 36.45
CA LEU A 461 -22.91 -13.69 36.56
C LEU A 461 -23.08 -12.27 37.11
N SER A 462 -23.03 -12.17 38.44
CA SER A 462 -22.92 -10.91 39.16
C SER A 462 -21.51 -10.33 38.98
N SER A 463 -21.29 -9.65 37.86
CA SER A 463 -20.32 -8.55 37.67
C SER A 463 -20.27 -8.19 36.17
N THR A 464 -20.78 -7.01 35.82
CA THR A 464 -20.96 -6.51 34.44
C THR A 464 -20.06 -5.32 34.14
N VAL A 465 -19.71 -5.14 32.88
CA VAL A 465 -18.31 -4.93 32.46
C VAL A 465 -17.84 -3.47 32.24
N TYR A 466 -18.59 -2.48 32.73
CA TYR A 466 -18.05 -1.14 33.03
C TYR A 466 -17.28 -1.07 34.38
N GLU A 467 -17.06 -2.19 35.07
CA GLU A 467 -16.29 -2.30 36.32
C GLU A 467 -14.77 -2.12 36.18
N SER A 468 -14.22 -1.94 34.97
CA SER A 468 -12.85 -1.45 34.80
C SER A 468 -12.89 0.01 34.33
N PRO A 469 -12.99 0.99 35.25
CA PRO A 469 -13.02 2.41 34.93
C PRO A 469 -11.93 2.85 33.95
N GLU A 470 -10.82 2.14 34.02
CA GLU A 470 -9.61 2.26 33.26
C GLU A 470 -9.72 2.12 31.73
N VAL A 471 -10.71 1.37 31.20
CA VAL A 471 -10.88 1.14 29.74
C VAL A 471 -12.24 1.57 29.20
N ALA A 472 -13.17 1.90 30.08
CA ALA A 472 -14.54 2.28 29.75
C ALA A 472 -14.59 3.43 28.72
N LEU A 473 -13.85 4.51 28.97
CA LEU A 473 -13.81 5.67 28.09
C LEU A 473 -13.22 5.35 26.71
N ASN A 474 -12.23 4.46 26.64
CA ASN A 474 -11.65 4.00 25.37
C ASN A 474 -12.67 3.21 24.55
N CYS A 475 -13.46 2.34 25.19
CA CYS A 475 -14.52 1.59 24.52
C CYS A 475 -15.62 2.53 24.00
N GLY A 476 -16.05 3.50 24.81
CA GLY A 476 -17.02 4.51 24.40
C GLY A 476 -16.55 5.34 23.20
N MET A 477 -15.28 5.76 23.18
CA MET A 477 -14.68 6.45 22.02
C MET A 477 -14.74 5.59 20.74
N ILE A 478 -14.36 4.30 20.83
CA ILE A 478 -14.41 3.39 19.67
C ILE A 478 -15.87 3.17 19.22
N LEU A 479 -16.80 3.00 20.15
CA LEU A 479 -18.23 2.82 19.85
C LEU A 479 -18.85 4.04 19.17
N ARG A 480 -18.50 5.27 19.61
CA ARG A 480 -18.97 6.50 18.96
C ARG A 480 -18.38 6.68 17.56
N ASP A 481 -17.15 6.23 17.33
CA ASP A 481 -16.60 6.19 15.97
C ASP A 481 -17.28 5.13 15.11
N CYS A 482 -17.65 3.97 15.67
CA CYS A 482 -18.51 2.99 14.99
C CYS A 482 -19.89 3.59 14.67
N ALA A 483 -20.44 4.41 15.57
CA ALA A 483 -21.75 5.03 15.41
C ALA A 483 -21.83 5.96 14.20
N ARG A 484 -20.70 6.40 13.61
CA ARG A 484 -20.66 7.17 12.36
C ARG A 484 -21.10 6.39 11.13
N HIS A 485 -21.19 5.07 11.23
CA HIS A 485 -21.51 4.17 10.13
C HIS A 485 -22.83 3.47 10.38
N GLU A 486 -23.78 3.67 9.46
CA GLU A 486 -25.16 3.19 9.56
C GLU A 486 -25.25 1.67 9.81
N ASP A 487 -24.45 0.88 9.09
CA ASP A 487 -24.44 -0.59 9.20
C ASP A 487 -24.08 -1.07 10.62
N LEU A 488 -23.11 -0.41 11.26
CA LEU A 488 -22.68 -0.77 12.62
C LEU A 488 -23.71 -0.34 13.66
N VAL A 489 -24.33 0.83 13.48
CA VAL A 489 -25.41 1.31 14.36
C VAL A 489 -26.58 0.35 14.35
N LYS A 490 -26.97 -0.15 13.17
CA LYS A 490 -28.03 -1.14 13.05
C LYS A 490 -27.73 -2.40 13.84
N ILE A 491 -26.51 -2.95 13.71
CA ILE A 491 -26.06 -4.14 14.47
C ILE A 491 -26.08 -3.87 15.98
N ILE A 492 -25.59 -2.70 16.41
CA ILE A 492 -25.54 -2.33 17.83
C ILE A 492 -26.96 -2.20 18.41
N LEU A 493 -27.85 -1.45 17.75
CA LEU A 493 -29.21 -1.22 18.23
C LEU A 493 -30.06 -2.50 18.27
N ASP A 494 -29.94 -3.38 17.27
CA ASP A 494 -30.65 -4.67 17.27
C ASP A 494 -30.08 -5.67 18.31
N SER A 495 -28.95 -5.35 18.96
CA SER A 495 -28.33 -6.23 19.95
C SER A 495 -28.95 -6.05 21.35
N PRO A 496 -29.13 -7.14 22.13
CA PRO A 496 -29.54 -7.03 23.54
C PRO A 496 -28.54 -6.21 24.38
N GLN A 497 -27.26 -6.23 24.00
CA GLN A 497 -26.18 -5.53 24.71
C GLN A 497 -26.32 -4.00 24.65
N PHE A 498 -27.12 -3.45 23.72
CA PHE A 498 -27.44 -2.03 23.71
C PHE A 498 -28.07 -1.57 25.03
N TYR A 499 -28.92 -2.41 25.64
CA TYR A 499 -29.60 -2.06 26.88
C TYR A 499 -28.64 -2.01 28.08
N ASP A 500 -27.48 -2.68 28.00
CA ASP A 500 -26.45 -2.61 29.05
C ASP A 500 -25.96 -1.16 29.24
N LEU A 501 -25.96 -0.34 28.17
CA LEU A 501 -25.62 1.08 28.24
C LEU A 501 -26.51 1.86 29.23
N PHE A 502 -27.79 1.49 29.36
CA PHE A 502 -28.71 2.16 30.29
C PHE A 502 -28.27 1.95 31.74
N ASP A 503 -27.85 0.73 32.08
CA ASP A 503 -27.33 0.43 33.41
C ASP A 503 -26.01 1.19 33.66
N TYR A 504 -25.17 1.37 32.63
CA TYR A 504 -23.92 2.13 32.76
C TYR A 504 -24.14 3.62 33.00
N THR A 505 -25.23 4.22 32.53
CA THR A 505 -25.59 5.61 32.85
C THR A 505 -26.00 5.84 34.31
N GLU A 506 -26.29 4.76 35.04
CA GLU A 506 -26.60 4.77 36.48
C GLU A 506 -25.39 4.42 37.35
N GLY A 507 -24.20 4.28 36.75
CA GLY A 507 -22.96 3.99 37.45
C GLY A 507 -22.55 5.09 38.44
N SER A 508 -21.76 4.69 39.46
CA SER A 508 -21.25 5.61 40.49
C SER A 508 -20.14 6.55 39.97
N CYS A 509 -19.44 6.17 38.90
CA CYS A 509 -18.41 6.99 38.27
C CYS A 509 -19.04 7.95 37.24
N PHE A 510 -18.97 9.25 37.54
CA PHE A 510 -19.60 10.29 36.72
C PHE A 510 -19.13 10.30 35.26
N ASP A 511 -17.82 10.24 35.03
CA ASP A 511 -17.24 10.33 33.68
C ASP A 511 -17.71 9.17 32.79
N ILE A 512 -17.77 7.97 33.38
CA ILE A 512 -18.28 6.75 32.75
C ILE A 512 -19.76 6.89 32.41
N SER A 513 -20.57 7.30 33.37
CA SER A 513 -22.02 7.44 33.17
C SER A 513 -22.34 8.48 32.10
N SER A 514 -21.57 9.58 32.07
CA SER A 514 -21.67 10.64 31.06
C SER A 514 -21.24 10.15 29.66
N ASP A 515 -20.15 9.38 29.58
CA ASP A 515 -19.64 8.81 28.33
C ASP A 515 -20.60 7.75 27.75
N ALA A 516 -21.15 6.87 28.60
CA ALA A 516 -22.19 5.92 28.22
C ALA A 516 -23.43 6.64 27.69
N PHE A 517 -23.88 7.71 28.37
CA PHE A 517 -25.03 8.49 27.90
C PHE A 517 -24.76 9.16 26.56
N THR A 518 -23.56 9.70 26.36
CA THR A 518 -23.14 10.29 25.08
C THR A 518 -23.17 9.25 23.96
N THR A 519 -22.75 8.01 24.26
CA THR A 519 -22.79 6.89 23.33
C THR A 519 -24.23 6.49 22.98
N ILE A 520 -25.15 6.41 23.97
CA ILE A 520 -26.59 6.22 23.72
C ILE A 520 -27.14 7.32 22.81
N LYS A 521 -26.82 8.59 23.11
CA LYS A 521 -27.27 9.74 22.33
C LYS A 521 -26.81 9.64 20.87
N ASP A 522 -25.53 9.38 20.62
CA ASP A 522 -24.99 9.25 19.26
C ASP A 522 -25.68 8.11 18.48
N LEU A 523 -25.88 6.95 19.11
CA LEU A 523 -26.55 5.81 18.49
C LEU A 523 -28.01 6.11 18.11
N LEU A 524 -28.72 6.87 18.95
CA LEU A 524 -30.14 7.18 18.75
C LEU A 524 -30.40 8.41 17.87
N THR A 525 -29.43 9.30 17.66
CA THR A 525 -29.69 10.58 16.98
C THR A 525 -28.95 10.75 15.65
N ARG A 526 -27.87 10.00 15.42
CA ARG A 526 -27.05 10.20 14.21
C ARG A 526 -27.68 9.66 12.93
N HIS A 527 -28.29 8.47 13.00
CA HIS A 527 -28.96 7.81 11.87
C HIS A 527 -30.46 7.73 12.13
N GLN A 528 -31.15 8.86 11.95
CA GLN A 528 -32.54 9.08 12.39
C GLN A 528 -33.52 8.02 11.84
N GLN A 529 -33.38 7.62 10.56
CA GLN A 529 -34.26 6.62 9.93
C GLN A 529 -34.10 5.21 10.56
N ILE A 530 -32.86 4.80 10.84
CA ILE A 530 -32.57 3.51 11.48
C ILE A 530 -33.07 3.52 12.93
N CYS A 531 -32.83 4.61 13.65
CA CYS A 531 -33.33 4.78 15.01
C CYS A 531 -34.86 4.73 15.06
N ALA A 532 -35.57 5.46 14.18
CA ALA A 532 -37.02 5.43 14.10
C ALA A 532 -37.55 4.01 13.88
N THR A 533 -36.94 3.26 12.95
CA THR A 533 -37.29 1.86 12.68
C THR A 533 -37.09 0.98 13.92
N PHE A 534 -35.96 1.15 14.62
CA PHE A 534 -35.64 0.45 15.86
C PHE A 534 -36.64 0.77 16.98
N LEU A 535 -36.97 2.05 17.18
CA LEU A 535 -37.87 2.52 18.23
C LEU A 535 -39.31 2.06 18.00
N VAL A 536 -39.80 2.07 16.76
CA VAL A 536 -41.13 1.52 16.43
C VAL A 536 -41.19 0.04 16.78
N LYS A 537 -40.19 -0.74 16.33
CA LYS A 537 -40.10 -2.19 16.57
C LYS A 537 -39.99 -2.54 18.05
N ASN A 538 -39.22 -1.76 18.83
CA ASN A 538 -38.86 -2.09 20.21
C ASN A 538 -39.50 -1.16 21.25
N TYR A 539 -40.54 -0.41 20.89
CA TYR A 539 -41.14 0.67 21.69
C TYR A 539 -41.32 0.33 23.17
N LYS A 540 -41.98 -0.80 23.47
CA LYS A 540 -42.30 -1.20 24.86
C LYS A 540 -41.04 -1.44 25.69
N SER A 541 -40.10 -2.22 25.16
CA SER A 541 -38.86 -2.57 25.87
C SER A 541 -37.95 -1.35 26.01
N PHE A 542 -37.85 -0.53 24.95
CA PHE A 542 -37.08 0.71 24.98
C PHE A 542 -37.61 1.69 26.02
N PHE A 543 -38.88 2.10 25.95
CA PHE A 543 -39.41 3.12 26.86
C PHE A 543 -39.55 2.63 28.30
N SER A 544 -39.72 1.32 28.53
CA SER A 544 -39.64 0.75 29.89
C SER A 544 -38.25 0.94 30.51
N ASN A 545 -37.18 0.75 29.73
CA ASN A 545 -35.82 1.01 30.21
C ASN A 545 -35.52 2.52 30.29
N TYR A 546 -35.99 3.30 29.31
CA TYR A 546 -35.80 4.74 29.28
C TYR A 546 -36.48 5.45 30.46
N GLN A 547 -37.65 4.98 30.88
CA GLN A 547 -38.34 5.50 32.06
C GLN A 547 -37.49 5.39 33.34
N ARG A 548 -36.64 4.35 33.46
CA ARG A 548 -35.71 4.23 34.58
C ARG A 548 -34.75 5.42 34.64
N LEU A 549 -34.26 5.88 33.48
CA LEU A 549 -33.37 7.04 33.38
C LEU A 549 -34.08 8.35 33.74
N LEU A 550 -35.34 8.51 33.32
CA LEU A 550 -36.18 9.66 33.70
C LEU A 550 -36.49 9.70 35.21
N CYS A 551 -36.45 8.54 35.87
CA CYS A 551 -36.62 8.40 37.31
C CYS A 551 -35.28 8.28 38.08
N SER A 552 -34.15 8.39 37.37
CA SER A 552 -32.79 8.23 37.95
C SER A 552 -32.58 9.16 39.14
N LYS A 553 -31.89 8.71 40.19
CA LYS A 553 -31.47 9.62 41.28
C LYS A 553 -30.33 10.55 40.87
N ASN A 554 -29.60 10.22 39.80
CA ASN A 554 -28.53 11.05 39.26
C ASN A 554 -29.13 12.23 38.49
N TYR A 555 -28.87 13.45 38.97
CA TYR A 555 -29.37 14.69 38.36
C TYR A 555 -28.98 14.80 36.87
N VAL A 556 -27.73 14.48 36.52
CA VAL A 556 -27.23 14.63 35.16
C VAL A 556 -27.87 13.60 34.24
N THR A 557 -27.91 12.33 34.63
CA THR A 557 -28.59 11.27 33.88
C THR A 557 -30.06 11.63 33.65
N ARG A 558 -30.77 12.04 34.71
CA ARG A 558 -32.19 12.43 34.62
C ARG A 558 -32.40 13.60 33.65
N ARG A 559 -31.63 14.68 33.81
CA ARG A 559 -31.76 15.89 32.99
C ARG A 559 -31.42 15.60 31.52
N GLN A 560 -30.32 14.92 31.26
CA GLN A 560 -29.89 14.61 29.88
C GLN A 560 -30.84 13.63 29.20
N SER A 561 -31.37 12.65 29.93
CA SER A 561 -32.40 11.73 29.41
C SER A 561 -33.68 12.47 29.03
N LEU A 562 -34.08 13.47 29.80
CA LEU A 562 -35.26 14.27 29.51
C LEU A 562 -35.05 15.18 28.29
N LYS A 563 -33.86 15.78 28.17
CA LYS A 563 -33.46 16.53 26.99
C LYS A 563 -33.47 15.66 25.73
N LEU A 564 -32.82 14.50 25.78
CA LEU A 564 -32.77 13.55 24.67
C LEU A 564 -34.17 13.03 24.32
N LEU A 565 -35.06 12.83 25.30
CA LEU A 565 -36.45 12.47 25.03
C LEU A 565 -37.15 13.55 24.20
N GLY A 566 -36.97 14.83 24.55
CA GLY A 566 -37.49 15.94 23.76
C GLY A 566 -36.95 15.95 22.33
N GLU A 567 -35.64 15.76 22.17
CA GLU A 567 -34.99 15.64 20.85
C GLU A 567 -35.60 14.48 20.03
N LEU A 568 -35.78 13.31 20.63
CA LEU A 568 -36.33 12.13 19.95
C LEU A 568 -37.80 12.32 19.55
N LEU A 569 -38.62 12.93 20.41
CA LEU A 569 -40.04 13.13 20.13
C LEU A 569 -40.29 14.22 19.09
N LEU A 570 -39.42 15.22 19.00
CA LEU A 570 -39.53 16.30 18.00
C LEU A 570 -38.90 15.95 16.64
N ASP A 571 -38.22 14.81 16.55
CA ASP A 571 -37.64 14.34 15.29
C ASP A 571 -38.75 13.92 14.30
N ARG A 572 -38.67 14.45 13.07
CA ARG A 572 -39.64 14.18 12.00
C ARG A 572 -39.78 12.70 11.65
N TYR A 573 -38.71 11.91 11.78
CA TYR A 573 -38.73 10.48 11.50
C TYR A 573 -39.41 9.69 12.63
N ASN A 574 -39.48 10.26 13.82
CA ASN A 574 -40.08 9.65 15.00
C ASN A 574 -41.55 10.05 15.22
N TYR A 575 -42.26 10.55 14.19
CA TYR A 575 -43.65 10.98 14.31
C TYR A 575 -44.57 9.90 14.92
N GLU A 576 -44.45 8.64 14.50
CA GLU A 576 -45.24 7.54 15.06
C GLU A 576 -44.94 7.32 16.55
N ILE A 577 -43.66 7.36 16.92
CA ILE A 577 -43.20 7.22 18.31
C ILE A 577 -43.72 8.39 19.14
N MET A 578 -43.65 9.61 18.62
CA MET A 578 -44.15 10.82 19.25
C MET A 578 -45.65 10.70 19.55
N ILE A 579 -46.46 10.40 18.53
CA ILE A 579 -47.91 10.24 18.67
C ILE A 579 -48.25 9.16 19.69
N ARG A 580 -47.52 8.03 19.69
CA ARG A 580 -47.73 6.95 20.65
C ARG A 580 -47.36 7.38 22.08
N TYR A 581 -46.28 8.13 22.26
CA TYR A 581 -45.80 8.58 23.57
C TYR A 581 -46.72 9.62 24.19
N ILE A 582 -47.15 10.62 23.42
CA ILE A 582 -47.97 11.74 23.92
C ILE A 582 -49.44 11.38 24.16
N ASN A 583 -49.89 10.23 23.66
CA ASN A 583 -51.23 9.72 23.87
C ASN A 583 -51.35 8.77 25.08
N ASP A 584 -50.25 8.52 25.78
CA ASP A 584 -50.22 7.75 27.02
C ASP A 584 -50.37 8.67 28.25
N ALA A 585 -51.38 8.40 29.05
CA ALA A 585 -51.69 9.15 30.26
C ALA A 585 -50.63 9.00 31.36
N GLU A 586 -49.93 7.86 31.45
CA GLU A 586 -48.88 7.65 32.44
C GLU A 586 -47.62 8.47 32.10
N ASN A 587 -47.31 8.60 30.80
CA ASN A 587 -46.24 9.48 30.34
C ASN A 587 -46.56 10.95 30.67
N LEU A 588 -47.80 11.41 30.45
CA LEU A 588 -48.20 12.77 30.83
C LEU A 588 -48.00 13.02 32.33
N LYS A 589 -48.47 12.09 33.19
CA LYS A 589 -48.31 12.21 34.65
C LYS A 589 -46.84 12.28 35.05
N LEU A 590 -45.99 11.44 34.45
CA LEU A 590 -44.55 11.45 34.69
C LEU A 590 -43.94 12.83 34.37
N ILE A 591 -44.23 13.37 33.18
CA ILE A 591 -43.71 14.67 32.75
C ILE A 591 -44.25 15.81 33.64
N MET A 592 -45.54 15.79 34.00
CA MET A 592 -46.13 16.78 34.91
C MET A 592 -45.51 16.74 36.31
N ASN A 593 -45.11 15.56 36.79
CA ASN A 593 -44.37 15.44 38.04
C ASN A 593 -42.95 15.99 37.92
N LEU A 594 -42.28 15.80 36.77
CA LEU A 594 -40.96 16.36 36.50
C LEU A 594 -40.96 17.90 36.36
N LEU A 595 -42.08 18.52 35.94
CA LEU A 595 -42.26 19.97 36.00
C LEU A 595 -42.19 20.52 37.43
N ARG A 596 -42.47 19.69 38.44
CA ARG A 596 -42.47 20.05 39.87
C ARG A 596 -41.22 19.58 40.61
N GLU A 597 -40.23 19.07 39.88
CA GLU A 597 -38.96 18.60 40.47
C GLU A 597 -38.20 19.77 41.14
N ARG A 598 -37.30 19.50 42.09
CA ARG A 598 -36.58 20.56 42.81
C ARG A 598 -35.61 21.34 41.91
N SER A 599 -35.05 20.70 40.88
CA SER A 599 -34.08 21.28 39.97
C SER A 599 -34.74 22.05 38.84
N ARG A 600 -34.48 23.36 38.77
CA ARG A 600 -34.88 24.24 37.66
C ARG A 600 -34.44 23.70 36.29
N GLY A 601 -33.28 23.06 36.21
CA GLY A 601 -32.80 22.45 34.98
C GLY A 601 -33.66 21.29 34.51
N VAL A 602 -34.08 20.40 35.41
CA VAL A 602 -34.97 19.27 35.07
C VAL A 602 -36.35 19.78 34.69
N GLN A 603 -36.88 20.74 35.45
CA GLN A 603 -38.17 21.37 35.15
C GLN A 603 -38.20 21.96 33.73
N PHE A 604 -37.11 22.61 33.32
CA PHE A 604 -37.01 23.25 32.00
C PHE A 604 -37.02 22.21 30.86
N GLU A 605 -36.25 21.12 30.99
CA GLU A 605 -36.32 20.04 29.99
C GLU A 605 -37.69 19.34 30.01
N ALA A 606 -38.33 19.20 31.18
CA ALA A 606 -39.69 18.66 31.31
C ALA A 606 -40.72 19.52 30.57
N PHE A 607 -40.55 20.85 30.61
CA PHE A 607 -41.39 21.79 29.87
C PHE A 607 -41.33 21.54 28.35
N HIS A 608 -40.15 21.30 27.79
CA HIS A 608 -40.01 20.99 26.36
C HIS A 608 -40.63 19.66 25.94
N VAL A 609 -40.82 18.70 26.85
CA VAL A 609 -41.60 17.49 26.58
C VAL A 609 -43.09 17.74 26.79
N PHE A 610 -43.46 18.45 27.87
CA PHE A 610 -44.84 18.79 28.19
C PHE A 610 -45.52 19.61 27.09
N LYS A 611 -44.80 20.53 26.44
CA LYS A 611 -45.33 21.33 25.32
C LYS A 611 -45.84 20.46 24.18
N ILE A 612 -45.22 19.29 23.93
CA ILE A 612 -45.61 18.37 22.87
C ILE A 612 -46.98 17.73 23.18
N PHE A 613 -47.24 17.39 24.45
CA PHE A 613 -48.56 16.91 24.89
C PHE A 613 -49.64 17.98 24.70
N VAL A 614 -49.33 19.22 25.07
CA VAL A 614 -50.28 20.35 24.98
C VAL A 614 -50.56 20.73 23.53
N ALA A 615 -49.54 20.76 22.68
CA ALA A 615 -49.63 21.11 21.26
C ALA A 615 -50.33 20.03 20.40
N ASN A 616 -50.46 18.79 20.89
CA ASN A 616 -51.13 17.73 20.14
C ASN A 616 -52.61 18.09 19.85
N PRO A 617 -53.05 18.24 18.58
CA PRO A 617 -54.45 18.53 18.29
C PRO A 617 -55.38 17.34 18.60
N ASN A 618 -54.86 16.11 18.51
CA ASN A 618 -55.64 14.87 18.63
C ASN A 618 -55.29 14.14 19.95
N LYS A 619 -55.63 14.76 21.08
CA LYS A 619 -55.38 14.20 22.41
C LYS A 619 -56.31 13.02 22.69
N THR A 620 -55.81 11.92 23.26
CA THR A 620 -56.69 10.88 23.80
C THR A 620 -57.53 11.42 24.95
N ARG A 621 -58.72 10.84 25.16
CA ARG A 621 -59.63 11.22 26.25
C ARG A 621 -58.94 11.28 27.61
N ARG A 622 -58.12 10.26 27.94
CA ARG A 622 -57.40 10.22 29.22
C ARG A 622 -56.39 11.35 29.39
N VAL A 623 -55.70 11.74 28.31
CA VAL A 623 -54.73 12.86 28.31
C VAL A 623 -55.48 14.19 28.43
N ALA A 624 -56.56 14.37 27.66
CA ALA A 624 -57.42 15.55 27.73
C ALA A 624 -58.03 15.73 29.13
N ASP A 625 -58.58 14.67 29.72
CA ASP A 625 -59.17 14.67 31.07
C ASP A 625 -58.14 15.12 32.13
N ILE A 626 -56.89 14.68 32.04
CA ILE A 626 -55.83 15.08 32.99
C ILE A 626 -55.52 16.57 32.85
N LEU A 627 -55.37 17.07 31.62
CA LEU A 627 -55.09 18.49 31.39
C LEU A 627 -56.26 19.37 31.85
N GLN A 628 -57.50 18.98 31.56
CA GLN A 628 -58.70 19.72 31.94
C GLN A 628 -58.90 19.76 33.46
N ARG A 629 -58.73 18.62 34.16
CA ARG A 629 -58.84 18.55 35.63
C ARG A 629 -57.78 19.38 36.35
N ASN A 630 -56.64 19.63 35.70
CA ASN A 630 -55.54 20.41 36.26
C ASN A 630 -55.42 21.81 35.64
N ARG A 631 -56.38 22.25 34.82
CA ARG A 631 -56.31 23.47 34.00
C ARG A 631 -55.94 24.71 34.81
N GLU A 632 -56.73 25.05 35.83
CA GLU A 632 -56.50 26.25 36.66
C GLU A 632 -55.12 26.22 37.35
N LYS A 633 -54.74 25.06 37.90
CA LYS A 633 -53.44 24.87 38.54
C LYS A 633 -52.29 24.99 37.56
N LEU A 634 -52.45 24.48 36.33
CA LEU A 634 -51.46 24.58 35.27
C LEU A 634 -51.28 26.02 34.80
N LEU A 635 -52.37 26.78 34.62
CA LEU A 635 -52.30 28.19 34.24
C LEU A 635 -51.57 29.02 35.29
N HIS A 636 -51.93 28.86 36.56
CA HIS A 636 -51.23 29.52 37.66
C HIS A 636 -49.75 29.08 37.73
N PHE A 637 -49.47 27.79 37.61
CA PHE A 637 -48.10 27.28 37.65
C PHE A 637 -47.26 27.85 36.50
N LEU A 638 -47.80 27.82 35.28
CA LEU A 638 -47.11 28.33 34.10
C LEU A 638 -46.87 29.83 34.22
N ALA A 639 -47.83 30.65 34.67
CA ALA A 639 -47.62 32.09 34.85
C ALA A 639 -46.32 32.41 35.62
N ASP A 640 -46.06 31.68 36.71
CA ASP A 640 -44.87 31.84 37.57
C ASP A 640 -43.65 30.98 37.18
N PHE A 641 -43.80 30.10 36.19
CA PHE A 641 -42.74 29.17 35.79
C PHE A 641 -41.52 29.89 35.22
N GLN A 642 -40.36 29.71 35.87
CA GLN A 642 -39.03 30.20 35.48
C GLN A 642 -38.98 31.64 34.94
N LYS A 643 -39.56 32.59 35.69
CA LYS A 643 -39.50 34.04 35.41
C LYS A 643 -38.07 34.61 35.35
N ASP A 644 -37.07 33.87 35.80
CA ASP A 644 -35.66 34.18 35.67
C ASP A 644 -35.12 34.03 34.23
N ARG A 645 -35.89 33.44 33.31
CA ARG A 645 -35.50 33.20 31.89
C ARG A 645 -36.19 34.12 30.88
N LEU A 646 -36.58 35.33 31.26
CA LEU A 646 -37.31 36.26 30.37
C LEU A 646 -36.47 36.76 29.17
N GLU A 647 -35.15 36.60 29.22
CA GLU A 647 -34.25 36.93 28.10
C GLU A 647 -34.31 35.90 26.96
N ASP A 648 -34.81 34.68 27.23
CA ASP A 648 -35.03 33.66 26.22
C ASP A 648 -36.38 33.88 25.54
N GLN A 649 -36.36 34.67 24.47
CA GLN A 649 -37.56 35.05 23.71
C GLN A 649 -38.34 33.83 23.21
N GLN A 650 -37.64 32.77 22.78
CA GLN A 650 -38.28 31.54 22.32
C GLN A 650 -39.04 30.86 23.46
N PHE A 651 -38.44 30.78 24.65
CA PHE A 651 -39.13 30.22 25.82
C PHE A 651 -40.36 31.04 26.21
N VAL A 652 -40.29 32.38 26.18
CA VAL A 652 -41.44 33.25 26.49
C VAL A 652 -42.59 33.02 25.51
N GLU A 653 -42.29 32.90 24.22
CA GLU A 653 -43.28 32.62 23.17
C GLU A 653 -43.88 31.23 23.31
N GLU A 654 -43.06 30.19 23.52
CA GLU A 654 -43.52 28.81 23.74
C GLU A 654 -44.43 28.73 24.98
N LYS A 655 -44.07 29.43 26.05
CA LYS A 655 -44.84 29.51 27.29
C LYS A 655 -46.19 30.21 27.08
N ALA A 656 -46.21 31.34 26.39
CA ALA A 656 -47.44 32.05 26.06
C ALA A 656 -48.37 31.21 25.18
N TYR A 657 -47.81 30.52 24.18
CA TYR A 657 -48.55 29.58 23.35
C TYR A 657 -49.18 28.45 24.17
N MET A 658 -48.43 27.85 25.09
CA MET A 658 -48.96 26.79 25.96
C MET A 658 -50.08 27.27 26.89
N ILE A 659 -49.94 28.46 27.48
CA ILE A 659 -50.99 29.08 28.30
C ILE A 659 -52.27 29.23 27.48
N LYS A 660 -52.17 29.83 26.28
CA LYS A 660 -53.29 30.00 25.36
C LYS A 660 -53.95 28.67 25.00
N GLN A 661 -53.17 27.64 24.67
CA GLN A 661 -53.71 26.31 24.36
C GLN A 661 -54.47 25.69 25.54
N ILE A 662 -53.96 25.82 26.77
CA ILE A 662 -54.62 25.30 27.98
C ILE A 662 -55.89 26.11 28.33
N GLU A 663 -55.90 27.42 28.05
CA GLU A 663 -57.10 28.25 28.17
C GLU A 663 -58.19 27.80 27.19
N GLU A 664 -57.82 27.51 25.94
CA GLU A 664 -58.77 27.11 24.87
C GLU A 664 -59.34 25.69 25.06
N MET A 665 -58.65 24.80 25.79
CA MET A 665 -59.10 23.40 26.02
C MET A 665 -60.47 23.28 26.72
N GLY A 666 -60.98 24.34 27.37
CA GLY A 666 -62.26 24.34 28.06
C GLY A 666 -63.49 24.49 27.16
N PHE A 667 -63.34 24.90 25.90
CA PHE A 667 -64.49 25.24 25.02
C PHE A 667 -64.91 24.12 24.05
N THR A 668 -64.11 23.06 23.89
CA THR A 668 -64.29 22.08 22.80
C THR A 668 -64.80 20.70 23.22
N TYR A 669 -64.79 20.34 24.51
CA TYR A 669 -65.19 18.99 24.97
C TYR A 669 -66.63 18.84 25.50
N ASN A 670 -67.44 19.90 25.42
CA ASN A 670 -68.87 19.85 25.78
C ASN A 670 -69.80 19.70 24.56
N SER A 671 -69.29 19.29 23.40
CA SER A 671 -70.13 19.07 22.20
C SER A 671 -69.66 17.86 21.41
N SER A 672 -69.89 16.66 21.94
CA SER A 672 -70.00 15.39 21.20
C SER A 672 -70.70 14.35 22.06
#